data_AF-A0A1F1EZ23-F1
#
_entry.id   AF-A0A1F1EZ23-F1
#
_cell.length_a   1.000
_cell.length_b   1.000
_cell.length_c   1.000
_cell.angle_alpha   90.00
_cell.angle_beta   90.00
_cell.angle_gamma   90.00
#
_symmetry.space_group_name_H-M   'P 1'
#
loop_
_entity.id
_entity.type
_entity.pdbx_description
1 polymer ?
#
loop_
_entity_poly.entity_id
_entity_poly.type
_entity_poly.pdbx_seq_one_letter_code
_entity_poly.pdbx_strand_id
1 'polypeptide(L)'
;MHKVLVVGCGGSGARTLSYMLDQLHADLAVHGIDEVPGCWQFLNVDTPLQEEQGEAVASVSRQGGSYVACGVANGEYRVVDEALTQSVQRNGSQGLRQLATWMPRRPKDVAFPVTVGAGQFRGIGRLLVLTRLRDISQAVQSALARMVSPKAQEQAALVSQVVPGAGSAPDTTAPPLVLVVSSMAGGSGASMTLDVCRLIAGVNSTPAIDPQLISVFLYTAEAFASVPAHMRSGMPGNTLAMLGEIVAAQAGADGAAAALDQRLYETLGLTNRAGRAFKRVTPIGLRAGGSGAVFGDGTTEGVFRGMGRGLARYISSSAFDDYVSYDIANQVSIPGRDMTSWGVDPTDTAWGSFGYASLSTGRDRYAEYAAQRIARRSVDHSLDGFRLVGDTTGDTQRLADLWAHRQDSELHSLGLPTSSGSPVLAGSSAVDQATIDWFLSDAVSSTVNKSVLGGHAKDAVKAVLAQRPQAEGMPVTEWADGMNRWLTTSKESAFVSELERASLNYALKRVEEMADRLVATTRQAIADLGLPYALYLLGRLRQPGGVLDTLIPRVAAMEHLAPQHPLSFPDSLLNQLRGMGKAVLGGAGLGEVTGKLESELQQSAFHWLSARTAAHLATAMRDMMTSAVKPLEDVLDDARKVLVDARAIRASQQGIADVTTDVYSAWPQEPQPGQADGSIVPQRFATAHNEVVLMPVEQYPGRFEEHIVDAVGGERDFHQAYSRTVQEVISGTWEQGAGDKPPEDLLTVTTAWVPAGLQGATGSALPTPARYELRLRPSEVLGRARAFVARRGEAFEVFCSQSLRSFLTDETVGEHERSQRSQAVLTGLKRTLEMARPLVEISTETYRSLHNGDTPALAYTFSPIPLRNQSVAQDFLDYLDQESTIDRELVHDRVDKALGDEDVARIDVFGSYPRTLPVAYSGLLRSVRESWDRAHSSAGARDAFWRFRRARPLSGGLPFGDAERLTMVRGWWTATLAGGIERAPWGGHSDTQPVRVWDTEEQEWVAFPAPMLTPPSRMITANAWLPAVLESSLLAYLRVGEDGLQAFRPWRVLRRWADASVNEPQIAFGVTTPVDETVSTLLGRGQVDGLTPAAGIDQLTDPELRREKLLSYCDVILGDLEQNYLPGPGKADEPGHFTNYRRRSLVETTPLTIDLAQDMHDELSRVRGVVASAPPASDLGASPTSFGSGIEY
;
A
#
# COMPACT_ATOMS: atom_id res chain seq x y z
N MET A 1 6.13 -12.61 14.45
CA MET A 1 5.22 -11.49 14.12
C MET A 1 4.70 -10.81 15.39
N HIS A 2 4.43 -9.50 15.33
CA HIS A 2 3.83 -8.71 16.43
C HIS A 2 2.45 -8.16 16.07
N LYS A 3 1.64 -7.83 17.09
CA LYS A 3 0.47 -6.96 16.89
C LYS A 3 0.95 -5.52 16.74
N VAL A 4 0.47 -4.83 15.72
CA VAL A 4 0.93 -3.46 15.41
C VAL A 4 -0.25 -2.54 15.14
N LEU A 5 -0.33 -1.44 15.88
CA LEU A 5 -1.25 -0.33 15.61
C LEU A 5 -0.46 0.81 14.97
N VAL A 6 -0.72 1.09 13.71
CA VAL A 6 -0.11 2.22 12.99
C VAL A 6 -1.11 3.37 12.97
N VAL A 7 -0.71 4.52 13.51
CA VAL A 7 -1.58 5.72 13.61
C VAL A 7 -0.98 6.88 12.82
N GLY A 8 -1.65 7.30 11.76
CA GLY A 8 -1.33 8.51 11.01
C GLY A 8 -1.97 9.73 11.65
N CYS A 9 -1.20 10.78 11.90
CA CYS A 9 -1.71 12.06 12.40
C CYS A 9 -1.48 13.17 11.36
N GLY A 10 -2.57 13.71 10.81
CA GLY A 10 -2.55 14.71 9.74
C GLY A 10 -2.25 14.14 8.36
N GLY A 11 -2.29 14.99 7.33
CA GLY A 11 -2.07 14.60 5.94
C GLY A 11 -0.76 13.84 5.65
N SER A 12 0.36 14.19 6.30
CA SER A 12 1.61 13.43 6.14
C SER A 12 1.50 12.01 6.68
N GLY A 13 0.83 11.82 7.82
CA GLY A 13 0.53 10.49 8.35
C GLY A 13 -0.37 9.70 7.40
N ALA A 14 -1.45 10.33 6.91
CA ALA A 14 -2.37 9.71 5.96
C ALA A 14 -1.68 9.18 4.69
N ARG A 15 -0.79 9.99 4.09
CA ARG A 15 -0.03 9.62 2.88
C ARG A 15 0.92 8.45 3.16
N THR A 16 1.69 8.51 4.25
CA THR A 16 2.62 7.43 4.62
C THR A 16 1.88 6.12 4.92
N LEU A 17 0.75 6.16 5.64
CA LEU A 17 -0.07 4.97 5.89
C LEU A 17 -0.66 4.39 4.60
N SER A 18 -1.07 5.26 3.66
CA SER A 18 -1.59 4.81 2.36
C SER A 18 -0.52 4.04 1.57
N TYR A 19 0.73 4.52 1.54
CA TYR A 19 1.85 3.80 0.92
C TYR A 19 2.26 2.54 1.70
N MET A 20 2.12 2.55 3.03
CA MET A 20 2.40 1.38 3.86
C MET A 20 1.41 0.25 3.60
N LEU A 21 0.11 0.56 3.52
CA LEU A 21 -0.94 -0.40 3.16
C LEU A 21 -0.76 -0.93 1.73
N ASP A 22 -0.46 -0.05 0.77
CA ASP A 22 -0.17 -0.43 -0.62
C ASP A 22 0.99 -1.43 -0.70
N GLN A 23 2.07 -1.18 0.06
CA GLN A 23 3.21 -2.08 0.12
C GLN A 23 2.85 -3.42 0.80
N LEU A 24 2.11 -3.41 1.90
CA LEU A 24 1.71 -4.65 2.57
C LEU A 24 0.78 -5.52 1.71
N HIS A 25 -0.17 -4.92 0.99
CA HIS A 25 -1.00 -5.66 0.03
C HIS A 25 -0.15 -6.31 -1.05
N ALA A 26 0.78 -5.56 -1.65
CA ALA A 26 1.68 -6.08 -2.67
C ALA A 26 2.53 -7.26 -2.13
N ASP A 27 3.02 -7.15 -0.90
CA ASP A 27 3.90 -8.15 -0.29
C ASP A 27 3.16 -9.44 0.07
N LEU A 28 1.92 -9.31 0.54
CA LEU A 28 1.07 -10.42 0.94
C LEU A 28 0.43 -11.13 -0.27
N ALA A 29 0.08 -10.39 -1.33
CA ALA A 29 -0.54 -10.93 -2.53
C ALA A 29 0.34 -11.98 -3.24
N VAL A 30 1.67 -11.79 -3.22
CA VAL A 30 2.64 -12.76 -3.76
C VAL A 30 2.53 -14.15 -3.08
N HIS A 31 2.05 -14.18 -1.84
CA HIS A 31 1.82 -15.41 -1.06
C HIS A 31 0.36 -15.86 -1.05
N GLY A 32 -0.49 -15.29 -1.91
CA GLY A 32 -1.92 -15.62 -2.01
C GLY A 32 -2.77 -15.06 -0.86
N ILE A 33 -2.32 -13.99 -0.20
CA ILE A 33 -3.05 -13.30 0.87
C ILE A 33 -3.57 -11.96 0.36
N ASP A 34 -4.90 -11.85 0.25
CA ASP A 34 -5.56 -10.68 -0.33
C ASP A 34 -5.88 -9.55 0.68
N GLU A 35 -5.79 -9.83 1.98
CA GLU A 35 -6.11 -8.89 3.05
C GLU A 35 -4.94 -8.75 4.04
N VAL A 36 -4.67 -7.52 4.48
CA VAL A 36 -3.77 -7.26 5.62
C VAL A 36 -4.34 -7.96 6.87
N PRO A 37 -3.53 -8.74 7.62
CA PRO A 37 -4.02 -9.50 8.76
C PRO A 37 -4.54 -8.58 9.86
N GLY A 38 -5.66 -8.95 10.50
CA GLY A 38 -6.32 -8.11 11.52
C GLY A 38 -5.47 -7.79 12.76
N CYS A 39 -4.34 -8.49 12.99
CA CYS A 39 -3.37 -8.13 14.03
C CYS A 39 -2.58 -6.86 13.72
N TRP A 40 -2.59 -6.39 12.47
CA TRP A 40 -2.10 -5.08 12.04
C TRP A 40 -3.29 -4.17 11.78
N GLN A 41 -3.32 -3.01 12.43
CA GLN A 41 -4.40 -2.05 12.29
C GLN A 41 -3.87 -0.68 11.92
N PHE A 42 -4.63 0.02 11.07
CA PHE A 42 -4.27 1.33 10.55
C PHE A 42 -5.36 2.33 10.87
N LEU A 43 -4.99 3.41 11.56
CA LEU A 43 -5.89 4.48 11.97
C LEU A 43 -5.34 5.84 11.54
N ASN A 44 -6.09 6.58 10.76
CA ASN A 44 -5.74 7.94 10.35
C ASN A 44 -6.61 8.95 11.10
N VAL A 45 -5.98 9.90 11.79
CA VAL A 45 -6.65 10.99 12.51
C VAL A 45 -6.25 12.29 11.83
N ASP A 46 -7.23 13.05 11.31
CA ASP A 46 -6.96 14.30 10.61
C ASP A 46 -8.11 15.30 10.74
N THR A 47 -7.86 16.56 10.44
CA THR A 47 -8.81 17.67 10.53
C THR A 47 -9.82 17.81 9.39
N PRO A 48 -9.58 17.39 8.14
CA PRO A 48 -10.62 17.42 7.11
C PRO A 48 -11.85 16.57 7.51
N LEU A 49 -13.02 16.94 6.98
CA LEU A 49 -14.25 16.16 7.21
C LEU A 49 -14.34 14.91 6.33
N GLN A 50 -13.68 14.94 5.17
CA GLN A 50 -13.58 13.82 4.25
C GLN A 50 -12.12 13.47 4.08
N GLU A 51 -11.84 12.17 4.08
CA GLU A 51 -10.50 11.67 3.82
C GLU A 51 -10.07 12.01 2.39
N GLU A 52 -8.92 12.67 2.27
CA GLU A 52 -8.34 12.97 0.97
C GLU A 52 -8.03 11.68 0.20
N GLN A 53 -8.41 11.66 -1.08
CA GLN A 53 -8.03 10.58 -1.97
C GLN A 53 -6.65 10.89 -2.58
N GLY A 54 -5.79 9.88 -2.65
CA GLY A 54 -4.53 10.01 -3.36
C GLY A 54 -4.71 10.02 -4.87
N GLU A 55 -3.77 10.63 -5.59
CA GLU A 55 -3.74 10.59 -7.06
C GLU A 55 -3.30 9.21 -7.56
N ALA A 56 -2.28 8.63 -6.91
CA ALA A 56 -1.72 7.32 -7.26
C ALA A 56 -2.29 6.20 -6.37
N VAL A 57 -2.24 6.38 -5.04
CA VAL A 57 -2.64 5.34 -4.07
C VAL A 57 -3.98 5.66 -3.43
N ALA A 58 -4.78 4.63 -3.17
CA ALA A 58 -6.07 4.76 -2.48
C ALA A 58 -5.91 5.28 -1.04
N SER A 59 -6.95 5.92 -0.50
CA SER A 59 -6.95 6.40 0.89
C SER A 59 -6.89 5.24 1.91
N VAL A 60 -6.50 5.54 3.16
CA VAL A 60 -6.35 4.55 4.23
C VAL A 60 -7.64 3.75 4.45
N SER A 61 -8.80 4.41 4.46
CA SER A 61 -10.09 3.72 4.60
C SER A 61 -10.44 2.79 3.43
N ARG A 62 -10.06 3.14 2.20
CA ARG A 62 -10.29 2.30 1.02
C ARG A 62 -9.37 1.08 0.94
N GLN A 63 -8.30 1.08 1.74
CA GLN A 63 -7.32 0.00 1.83
C GLN A 63 -7.47 -0.84 3.14
N GLY A 64 -8.63 -0.78 3.80
CA GLY A 64 -8.91 -1.58 4.99
C GLY A 64 -8.55 -0.93 6.34
N GLY A 65 -8.05 0.31 6.33
CA GLY A 65 -7.84 1.10 7.55
C GLY A 65 -9.08 1.87 8.01
N SER A 66 -8.91 2.76 8.99
CA SER A 66 -9.99 3.60 9.56
C SER A 66 -9.61 5.08 9.55
N TYR A 67 -10.58 5.97 9.37
CA TYR A 67 -10.39 7.42 9.36
C TYR A 67 -11.22 8.10 10.46
N VAL A 68 -10.63 9.05 11.18
CA VAL A 68 -11.29 9.88 12.19
C VAL A 68 -11.18 11.35 11.79
N ALA A 69 -12.34 11.93 11.47
CA ALA A 69 -12.46 13.34 11.10
C ALA A 69 -12.55 14.23 12.35
N CYS A 70 -11.58 15.13 12.51
CA CYS A 70 -11.50 16.08 13.62
C CYS A 70 -12.05 17.48 13.26
N GLY A 71 -12.55 17.66 12.03
CA GLY A 71 -13.05 18.94 11.53
C GLY A 71 -14.41 19.39 12.08
N VAL A 72 -14.73 20.65 11.80
CA VAL A 72 -16.03 21.27 12.09
C VAL A 72 -16.72 21.72 10.80
N ALA A 73 -18.02 21.41 10.67
CA ALA A 73 -18.79 21.72 9.47
C ALA A 73 -19.01 23.22 9.23
N ASN A 74 -19.08 24.03 10.29
CA ASN A 74 -19.44 25.45 10.19
C ASN A 74 -18.27 26.38 9.81
N GLY A 75 -17.05 25.86 9.64
CA GLY A 75 -15.90 26.60 9.08
C GLY A 75 -15.35 27.80 9.87
N GLU A 76 -16.13 28.41 10.78
CA GLU A 76 -15.72 29.54 11.60
C GLU A 76 -15.09 29.08 12.91
N TYR A 77 -13.90 29.60 13.22
CA TYR A 77 -13.22 29.32 14.48
C TYR A 77 -14.04 29.75 15.72
N ARG A 78 -14.85 30.81 15.61
CA ARG A 78 -15.70 31.29 16.72
C ARG A 78 -16.60 30.19 17.30
N VAL A 79 -17.10 29.29 16.45
CA VAL A 79 -17.97 28.18 16.86
C VAL A 79 -17.21 27.17 17.72
N VAL A 80 -15.96 26.89 17.33
CA VAL A 80 -15.04 26.02 18.09
C VAL A 80 -14.72 26.65 19.43
N ASP A 81 -14.39 27.95 19.44
CA ASP A 81 -14.09 28.72 20.65
C ASP A 81 -15.25 28.71 21.65
N GLU A 82 -16.48 28.96 21.17
CA GLU A 82 -17.70 28.93 21.98
C GLU A 82 -17.98 27.54 22.55
N ALA A 83 -17.89 26.49 21.72
CA ALA A 83 -18.14 25.12 22.14
C ALA A 83 -17.12 24.63 23.18
N LEU A 84 -15.82 24.93 22.98
CA LEU A 84 -14.78 24.58 23.93
C LEU A 84 -14.93 25.35 25.23
N THR A 85 -15.15 26.67 25.16
CA THR A 85 -15.36 27.52 26.35
C THR A 85 -16.51 26.99 27.20
N GLN A 86 -17.65 26.67 26.58
CA GLN A 86 -18.78 26.09 27.29
C GLN A 86 -18.44 24.71 27.89
N SER A 87 -17.69 23.88 27.17
CA SER A 87 -17.34 22.52 27.61
C SER A 87 -16.41 22.54 28.82
N VAL A 88 -15.31 23.31 28.76
CA VAL A 88 -14.34 23.38 29.87
C VAL A 88 -14.90 24.07 31.11
N GLN A 89 -15.89 24.97 30.95
CA GLN A 89 -16.56 25.63 32.07
C GLN A 89 -17.68 24.80 32.70
N ARG A 90 -18.19 23.77 32.01
CA ARG A 90 -19.31 22.95 32.49
C ARG A 90 -19.02 22.25 33.82
N ASN A 91 -17.76 21.83 34.01
CA ASN A 91 -17.33 21.03 35.16
C ASN A 91 -16.52 21.84 36.20
N GLY A 92 -16.51 23.17 36.10
CA GLY A 92 -15.85 24.05 37.06
C GLY A 92 -15.39 25.37 36.45
N SER A 93 -15.13 26.38 37.30
CA SER A 93 -14.74 27.71 36.81
C SER A 93 -13.35 27.75 36.18
N GLN A 94 -12.46 26.80 36.51
CA GLN A 94 -11.04 26.86 36.17
C GLN A 94 -10.68 26.19 34.83
N GLY A 95 -11.61 25.55 34.12
CA GLY A 95 -11.29 24.86 32.87
C GLY A 95 -10.71 25.78 31.79
N LEU A 96 -11.25 27.00 31.67
CA LEU A 96 -10.75 27.98 30.69
C LEU A 96 -9.32 28.46 31.00
N ARG A 97 -8.92 28.46 32.28
CA ARG A 97 -7.56 28.81 32.71
C ARG A 97 -6.50 27.95 32.01
N GLN A 98 -6.80 26.67 31.75
CA GLN A 98 -5.88 25.73 31.12
C GLN A 98 -5.59 26.04 29.64
N LEU A 99 -6.45 26.86 29.01
CA LEU A 99 -6.34 27.28 27.60
C LEU A 99 -5.81 28.71 27.45
N ALA A 100 -5.93 29.53 28.50
CA ALA A 100 -5.90 30.99 28.43
C ALA A 100 -4.62 31.61 27.86
N THR A 101 -3.47 30.92 27.95
CA THR A 101 -2.16 31.44 27.54
C THR A 101 -1.75 31.03 26.12
N TRP A 102 -2.45 30.09 25.49
CA TRP A 102 -2.10 29.56 24.16
C TRP A 102 -3.28 29.52 23.18
N MET A 103 -4.52 29.61 23.66
CA MET A 103 -5.67 29.85 22.79
C MET A 103 -5.63 31.28 22.21
N PRO A 104 -6.23 31.52 21.02
CA PRO A 104 -6.37 32.86 20.47
C PRO A 104 -6.98 33.84 21.47
N ARG A 105 -6.32 34.98 21.68
CA ARG A 105 -6.79 36.04 22.58
C ARG A 105 -8.23 36.44 22.24
N ARG A 106 -8.49 36.74 20.96
CA ARG A 106 -9.82 37.06 20.43
C ARG A 106 -10.16 36.10 19.28
N PRO A 107 -11.37 35.53 19.22
CA PRO A 107 -11.74 34.61 18.13
C PRO A 107 -11.61 35.23 16.74
N LYS A 108 -11.88 36.53 16.60
CA LYS A 108 -11.72 37.30 15.35
C LYS A 108 -10.28 37.39 14.83
N ASP A 109 -9.29 37.09 15.67
CA ASP A 109 -7.88 37.05 15.27
C ASP A 109 -7.57 35.79 14.42
N VAL A 110 -8.52 34.87 14.28
CA VAL A 110 -8.47 33.72 13.36
C VAL A 110 -9.32 34.04 12.14
N ALA A 111 -8.69 34.50 11.06
CA ALA A 111 -9.37 35.06 9.88
C ALA A 111 -9.51 34.08 8.70
N PHE A 112 -9.20 32.80 8.89
CA PHE A 112 -9.28 31.77 7.85
C PHE A 112 -10.31 30.69 8.20
N PRO A 113 -10.92 30.03 7.20
CA PRO A 113 -11.86 28.95 7.44
C PRO A 113 -11.15 27.71 7.98
N VAL A 114 -11.66 27.15 9.09
CA VAL A 114 -11.11 25.94 9.73
C VAL A 114 -11.69 24.63 9.16
N THR A 115 -12.54 24.69 8.12
CA THR A 115 -13.08 23.50 7.43
C THR A 115 -12.01 22.69 6.72
N VAL A 116 -10.96 23.35 6.22
CA VAL A 116 -9.83 22.74 5.50
C VAL A 116 -8.65 22.41 6.42
N GLY A 117 -8.83 22.53 7.74
CA GLY A 117 -7.83 22.24 8.76
C GLY A 117 -7.35 23.47 9.55
N ALA A 118 -6.28 23.28 10.33
CA ALA A 118 -5.75 24.28 11.25
C ALA A 118 -4.91 25.39 10.58
N GLY A 119 -4.81 25.37 9.25
CA GLY A 119 -3.78 26.12 8.53
C GLY A 119 -2.38 25.71 8.99
N GLN A 120 -1.47 26.69 9.06
CA GLN A 120 -0.12 26.49 9.57
C GLN A 120 -0.02 26.82 11.07
N PHE A 121 -1.12 26.71 11.85
CA PHE A 121 -1.18 27.13 13.26
C PHE A 121 -1.48 25.95 14.19
N ARG A 122 -0.44 25.46 14.88
CA ARG A 122 -0.54 24.29 15.75
C ARG A 122 -1.47 24.49 16.96
N GLY A 123 -1.50 25.67 17.56
CA GLY A 123 -2.44 25.98 18.65
C GLY A 123 -3.92 25.85 18.22
N ILE A 124 -4.24 26.27 17.00
CA ILE A 124 -5.60 26.11 16.44
C ILE A 124 -5.93 24.64 16.20
N GLY A 125 -4.97 23.87 15.67
CA GLY A 125 -5.16 22.45 15.39
C GLY A 125 -5.49 21.66 16.65
N ARG A 126 -4.81 21.95 17.77
CA ARG A 126 -5.09 21.28 19.03
C ARG A 126 -6.49 21.60 19.54
N LEU A 127 -6.94 22.84 19.43
CA LEU A 127 -8.29 23.23 19.82
C LEU A 127 -9.36 22.44 19.04
N LEU A 128 -9.17 22.24 17.73
CA LEU A 128 -10.06 21.39 16.93
C LEU A 128 -10.11 19.95 17.47
N VAL A 129 -8.94 19.37 17.74
CA VAL A 129 -8.78 18.00 18.24
C VAL A 129 -9.42 17.81 19.62
N LEU A 130 -9.33 18.80 20.51
CA LEU A 130 -9.95 18.75 21.85
C LEU A 130 -11.47 18.59 21.79
N THR A 131 -12.13 18.98 20.69
CA THR A 131 -13.58 18.74 20.51
C THR A 131 -13.92 17.30 20.14
N ARG A 132 -12.92 16.46 19.84
CA ARG A 132 -13.05 15.13 19.20
C ARG A 132 -12.34 14.01 19.96
N LEU A 133 -11.90 14.25 21.19
CA LEU A 133 -11.15 13.28 22.00
C LEU A 133 -11.88 11.94 22.18
N ARG A 134 -13.21 11.98 22.34
CA ARG A 134 -14.04 10.77 22.48
C ARG A 134 -14.07 9.94 21.21
N ASP A 135 -14.22 10.59 20.06
CA ASP A 135 -14.26 9.93 18.75
C ASP A 135 -12.92 9.20 18.48
N ILE A 136 -11.80 9.87 18.79
CA ILE A 136 -10.45 9.28 18.68
C ILE A 136 -10.30 8.08 19.64
N SER A 137 -10.68 8.23 20.91
CA SER A 137 -10.57 7.15 21.90
C SER A 137 -11.39 5.91 21.52
N GLN A 138 -12.62 6.10 21.01
CA GLN A 138 -13.48 5.01 20.52
C GLN A 138 -12.89 4.31 19.29
N ALA A 139 -12.28 5.05 18.37
CA ALA A 139 -11.64 4.48 17.19
C ALA A 139 -10.43 3.61 17.57
N VAL A 140 -9.61 4.05 18.54
CA VAL A 140 -8.49 3.26 19.09
C VAL A 140 -9.01 1.98 19.75
N GLN A 141 -10.02 2.07 20.62
CA GLN A 141 -10.65 0.90 21.25
C GLN A 141 -11.17 -0.11 20.21
N SER A 142 -11.78 0.40 19.13
CA SER A 142 -12.31 -0.43 18.04
C SER A 142 -11.20 -1.15 17.26
N ALA A 143 -10.06 -0.48 17.01
CA ALA A 143 -8.90 -1.09 16.38
C ALA A 143 -8.32 -2.21 17.25
N LEU A 144 -8.15 -1.97 18.55
CA LEU A 144 -7.64 -2.96 19.50
C LEU A 144 -8.56 -4.19 19.61
N ALA A 145 -9.88 -3.96 19.63
CA ALA A 145 -10.86 -5.05 19.65
C ALA A 145 -10.78 -5.96 18.40
N ARG A 146 -10.44 -5.40 17.23
CA ARG A 146 -10.26 -6.19 16.00
C ARG A 146 -8.99 -7.06 16.05
N MET A 147 -7.91 -6.57 16.66
CA MET A 147 -6.65 -7.33 16.80
C MET A 147 -6.77 -8.63 17.60
N VAL A 148 -7.75 -8.70 18.51
CA VAL A 148 -8.01 -9.89 19.34
C VAL A 148 -9.14 -10.76 18.79
N SER A 149 -9.70 -10.43 17.63
CA SER A 149 -10.77 -11.21 17.02
C SER A 149 -10.28 -12.59 16.54
N PRO A 150 -11.15 -13.61 16.51
CA PRO A 150 -10.80 -14.92 15.95
C PRO A 150 -10.31 -14.84 14.50
N LYS A 151 -10.93 -13.98 13.67
CA LYS A 151 -10.51 -13.73 12.28
C LYS A 151 -9.06 -13.20 12.23
N ALA A 152 -8.70 -12.26 13.10
CA ALA A 152 -7.34 -11.73 13.14
C ALA A 152 -6.29 -12.80 13.50
N GLN A 153 -6.65 -13.73 14.40
CA GLN A 153 -5.78 -14.85 14.78
C GLN A 153 -5.61 -15.87 13.64
N GLU A 154 -6.69 -16.20 12.93
CA GLU A 154 -6.64 -17.07 11.76
C GLU A 154 -5.78 -16.48 10.63
N GLN A 155 -5.98 -15.19 10.32
CA GLN A 155 -5.18 -14.48 9.32
C GLN A 155 -3.70 -14.42 9.72
N ALA A 156 -3.41 -14.15 11.00
CA ALA A 156 -2.05 -14.15 11.51
C ALA A 156 -1.37 -15.52 11.41
N ALA A 157 -2.10 -16.60 11.69
CA ALA A 157 -1.61 -17.97 11.54
C ALA A 157 -1.32 -18.30 10.07
N LEU A 158 -2.18 -17.87 9.14
CA LEU A 158 -1.96 -18.03 7.71
C LEU A 158 -0.69 -17.31 7.26
N VAL A 159 -0.52 -16.03 7.62
CA VAL A 159 0.70 -15.25 7.30
C VAL A 159 1.94 -15.96 7.84
N SER A 160 1.92 -16.39 9.10
CA SER A 160 3.02 -17.12 9.73
C SER A 160 3.36 -18.45 9.02
N GLN A 161 2.41 -19.06 8.31
CA GLN A 161 2.59 -20.33 7.62
C GLN A 161 3.13 -20.16 6.20
N VAL A 162 2.65 -19.14 5.46
CA VAL A 162 2.93 -19.00 4.02
C VAL A 162 3.96 -17.92 3.67
N VAL A 163 4.22 -16.96 4.58
CA VAL A 163 5.20 -15.88 4.35
C VAL A 163 6.51 -16.22 5.05
N PRO A 164 7.60 -16.52 4.31
CA PRO A 164 8.90 -16.80 4.91
C PRO A 164 9.40 -15.64 5.79
N GLY A 165 9.94 -15.95 6.96
CA GLY A 165 10.54 -14.94 7.86
C GLY A 165 9.54 -14.07 8.64
N ALA A 166 8.22 -14.18 8.45
CA ALA A 166 7.23 -13.38 9.19
C ALA A 166 7.19 -13.67 10.71
N GLY A 167 7.71 -14.83 11.11
CA GLY A 167 7.72 -15.33 12.49
C GLY A 167 6.34 -15.79 12.98
N SER A 168 6.29 -16.31 14.20
CA SER A 168 5.06 -16.89 14.76
C SER A 168 3.93 -15.86 14.93
N ALA A 169 2.68 -16.34 14.83
CA ALA A 169 1.49 -15.55 15.12
C ALA A 169 1.51 -15.04 16.58
N PRO A 170 1.17 -13.76 16.82
CA PRO A 170 1.24 -13.16 18.15
C PRO A 170 0.11 -13.65 19.06
N ASP A 171 0.42 -13.86 20.35
CA ASP A 171 -0.56 -14.26 21.36
C ASP A 171 -1.72 -13.24 21.47
N THR A 172 -2.94 -13.73 21.67
CA THR A 172 -4.13 -12.94 22.04
C THR A 172 -3.92 -11.95 23.19
N THR A 173 -3.05 -12.26 24.17
CA THR A 173 -2.74 -11.36 25.30
C THR A 173 -1.52 -10.47 25.07
N ALA A 174 -0.76 -10.67 24.00
CA ALA A 174 0.43 -9.85 23.72
C ALA A 174 0.04 -8.38 23.53
N PRO A 175 0.73 -7.42 24.19
CA PRO A 175 0.46 -5.99 24.03
C PRO A 175 0.84 -5.55 22.61
N PRO A 176 0.06 -4.65 21.99
CA PRO A 176 0.37 -4.15 20.65
C PRO A 176 1.52 -3.13 20.71
N LEU A 177 2.40 -3.19 19.71
CA LEU A 177 3.35 -2.12 19.40
C LEU A 177 2.60 -1.00 18.65
N VAL A 178 2.86 0.26 19.00
CA VAL A 178 2.18 1.39 18.37
C VAL A 178 3.19 2.25 17.63
N LEU A 179 2.96 2.45 16.33
CA LEU A 179 3.76 3.32 15.48
C LEU A 179 2.92 4.55 15.10
N VAL A 180 3.27 5.73 15.61
CA VAL A 180 2.58 6.98 15.31
C VAL A 180 3.38 7.75 14.27
N VAL A 181 2.79 8.00 13.09
CA VAL A 181 3.45 8.73 11.99
C VAL A 181 2.83 10.12 11.87
N SER A 182 3.65 11.16 11.98
CA SER A 182 3.20 12.55 11.87
C SER A 182 4.32 13.50 11.41
N SER A 183 4.09 14.80 11.51
CA SER A 183 5.05 15.86 11.22
C SER A 183 5.20 16.79 12.41
N MET A 184 6.39 17.38 12.59
CA MET A 184 6.62 18.48 13.55
C MET A 184 6.15 19.84 13.02
N ALA A 185 6.02 19.97 11.71
CA ALA A 185 5.82 21.23 11.00
C ALA A 185 4.36 21.53 10.68
N GLY A 186 3.56 20.49 10.41
CA GLY A 186 2.16 20.62 9.99
C GLY A 186 1.26 21.23 11.08
N GLY A 187 0.34 22.13 10.72
CA GLY A 187 -0.55 22.76 11.70
C GLY A 187 -1.54 21.80 12.35
N SER A 188 -2.09 20.85 11.58
CA SER A 188 -3.01 19.82 12.11
C SER A 188 -2.24 18.64 12.72
N GLY A 189 -1.39 17.96 11.93
CA GLY A 189 -0.65 16.77 12.40
C GLY A 189 0.16 17.03 13.67
N ALA A 190 1.04 18.03 13.68
CA ALA A 190 1.88 18.33 14.84
C ALA A 190 1.07 18.69 16.11
N SER A 191 -0.14 19.21 15.94
CA SER A 191 -0.98 19.62 17.05
C SER A 191 -1.63 18.45 17.79
N MET A 192 -1.97 17.39 17.05
CA MET A 192 -2.72 16.27 17.59
C MET A 192 -1.85 15.13 18.10
N THR A 193 -0.62 14.98 17.59
CA THR A 193 0.25 13.84 17.86
C THR A 193 0.37 13.50 19.35
N LEU A 194 0.67 14.50 20.20
CA LEU A 194 0.86 14.27 21.63
C LEU A 194 -0.45 13.88 22.33
N ASP A 195 -1.57 14.48 21.93
CA ASP A 195 -2.90 14.15 22.46
C ASP A 195 -3.33 12.74 22.01
N VAL A 196 -3.13 12.39 20.74
CA VAL A 196 -3.40 11.06 20.19
C VAL A 196 -2.55 10.01 20.90
N CYS A 197 -1.25 10.23 21.10
CA CYS A 197 -0.39 9.30 21.83
C CYS A 197 -0.88 9.07 23.26
N ARG A 198 -1.28 10.13 23.98
CA ARG A 198 -1.82 10.02 25.34
C ARG A 198 -3.17 9.31 25.39
N LEU A 199 -4.05 9.56 24.41
CA LEU A 199 -5.31 8.85 24.29
C LEU A 199 -5.07 7.36 24.06
N ILE A 200 -4.15 7.00 23.18
CA ILE A 200 -3.76 5.60 22.95
C ILE A 200 -3.19 4.98 24.22
N ALA A 201 -2.23 5.64 24.86
CA ALA A 201 -1.55 5.15 26.05
C ALA A 201 -2.47 4.90 27.26
N GLY A 202 -3.55 5.67 27.41
CA GLY A 202 -4.47 5.54 28.55
C GLY A 202 -5.82 4.90 28.23
N VAL A 203 -5.98 4.31 27.04
CA VAL A 203 -7.17 3.54 26.69
C VAL A 203 -7.25 2.28 27.56
N ASN A 204 -8.31 2.21 28.38
CA ASN A 204 -8.67 1.00 29.12
C ASN A 204 -9.15 -0.07 28.13
N SER A 205 -8.27 -1.02 27.79
CA SER A 205 -8.52 -2.09 26.83
C SER A 205 -7.87 -3.40 27.27
N THR A 206 -8.17 -4.49 26.56
CA THR A 206 -7.54 -5.79 26.76
C THR A 206 -7.11 -6.34 25.39
N PRO A 207 -5.81 -6.59 25.16
CA PRO A 207 -4.68 -6.33 26.05
C PRO A 207 -4.44 -4.83 26.29
N ALA A 208 -3.88 -4.49 27.46
CA ALA A 208 -3.52 -3.12 27.77
C ALA A 208 -2.37 -2.65 26.87
N ILE A 209 -2.37 -1.37 26.50
CA ILE A 209 -1.25 -0.75 25.79
C ILE A 209 -0.20 -0.37 26.83
N ASP A 210 1.03 -0.83 26.63
CA ASP A 210 2.19 -0.31 27.35
C ASP A 210 2.67 0.97 26.65
N PRO A 211 2.65 2.15 27.30
CA PRO A 211 3.17 3.38 26.73
C PRO A 211 4.65 3.29 26.30
N GLN A 212 5.40 2.32 26.86
CA GLN A 212 6.78 2.07 26.47
C GLN A 212 6.93 1.45 25.08
N LEU A 213 5.85 0.86 24.55
CA LEU A 213 5.79 0.25 23.21
C LEU A 213 5.26 1.21 22.13
N ILE A 214 5.12 2.50 22.46
CA ILE A 214 4.68 3.55 21.54
C ILE A 214 5.89 4.32 21.00
N SER A 215 6.02 4.35 19.68
CA SER A 215 7.09 5.04 18.96
C SER A 215 6.53 6.03 17.94
N VAL A 216 7.14 7.20 17.86
CA VAL A 216 6.65 8.31 17.04
C VAL A 216 7.66 8.64 15.93
N PHE A 217 7.24 8.59 14.68
CA PHE A 217 8.00 8.95 13.50
C PHE A 217 7.55 10.33 13.02
N LEU A 218 8.45 11.31 13.06
CA LEU A 218 8.11 12.72 12.88
C LEU A 218 8.86 13.35 11.72
N TYR A 219 8.13 13.72 10.67
CA TYR A 219 8.69 14.50 9.57
C TYR A 219 9.12 15.89 10.05
N THR A 220 10.40 16.21 9.83
CA THR A 220 10.96 17.54 10.10
C THR A 220 10.49 18.55 9.04
N ALA A 221 10.70 19.85 9.28
CA ALA A 221 10.36 20.88 8.29
C ALA A 221 11.15 20.75 6.98
N GLU A 222 12.28 20.03 6.96
CA GLU A 222 13.09 19.80 5.76
C GLU A 222 12.38 18.90 4.74
N ALA A 223 11.60 17.91 5.20
CA ALA A 223 10.85 17.00 4.31
C ALA A 223 9.86 17.74 3.40
N PHE A 224 9.48 18.98 3.76
CA PHE A 224 8.56 19.84 3.02
C PHE A 224 9.26 20.93 2.20
N ALA A 225 10.56 20.79 1.91
CA ALA A 225 11.33 21.80 1.16
C ALA A 225 10.79 22.05 -0.27
N SER A 226 10.17 21.04 -0.89
CA SER A 226 9.53 21.13 -2.21
C SER A 226 8.16 21.82 -2.19
N VAL A 227 7.56 22.05 -1.01
CA VAL A 227 6.28 22.77 -0.88
C VAL A 227 6.48 24.26 -1.17
N PRO A 228 5.57 24.95 -1.90
CA PRO A 228 5.66 26.38 -2.15
C PRO A 228 5.77 27.25 -0.89
N ALA A 229 6.59 28.31 -0.93
CA ALA A 229 6.95 29.16 0.21
C ALA A 229 5.76 29.72 1.02
N HIS A 230 4.68 30.12 0.35
CA HIS A 230 3.48 30.66 1.01
C HIS A 230 2.70 29.60 1.82
N MET A 231 2.84 28.31 1.47
CA MET A 231 2.21 27.18 2.18
C MET A 231 3.07 26.62 3.32
N ARG A 232 4.25 27.20 3.58
CA ARG A 232 5.22 26.71 4.58
C ARG A 232 5.74 27.78 5.55
N SER A 233 5.24 29.02 5.49
CA SER A 233 5.76 30.15 6.27
C SER A 233 5.62 30.00 7.80
N GLY A 234 4.60 29.30 8.28
CA GLY A 234 4.35 28.99 9.69
C GLY A 234 4.92 27.65 10.17
N MET A 235 5.40 26.80 9.26
CA MET A 235 5.98 25.49 9.59
C MET A 235 7.19 25.59 10.55
N PRO A 236 8.16 26.52 10.35
CA PRO A 236 9.28 26.70 11.26
C PRO A 236 8.89 26.90 12.73
N GLY A 237 7.95 27.81 12.99
CA GLY A 237 7.50 28.10 14.35
C GLY A 237 6.77 26.92 15.00
N ASN A 238 6.04 26.11 14.21
CA ASN A 238 5.39 24.90 14.70
C ASN A 238 6.41 23.85 15.12
N THR A 239 7.45 23.62 14.30
CA THR A 239 8.54 22.69 14.62
C THR A 239 9.23 23.07 15.93
N LEU A 240 9.51 24.36 16.13
CA LEU A 240 10.14 24.85 17.35
C LEU A 240 9.28 24.62 18.59
N ALA A 241 7.99 24.96 18.52
CA ALA A 241 7.05 24.74 19.63
C ALA A 241 6.84 23.25 19.92
N MET A 242 6.74 22.43 18.86
CA MET A 242 6.57 20.98 18.99
C MET A 242 7.79 20.32 19.64
N LEU A 243 9.01 20.76 19.35
CA LEU A 243 10.23 20.27 20.01
C LEU A 243 10.14 20.39 21.53
N GLY A 244 9.80 21.59 22.03
CA GLY A 244 9.65 21.82 23.47
C GLY A 244 8.60 20.92 24.10
N GLU A 245 7.45 20.77 23.45
CA GLU A 245 6.34 19.94 23.94
C GLU A 245 6.63 18.43 23.89
N ILE A 246 7.40 17.95 22.91
CA ILE A 246 7.86 16.55 22.86
C ILE A 246 8.81 16.25 24.02
N VAL A 247 9.82 17.10 24.21
CA VAL A 247 10.80 16.92 25.29
C VAL A 247 10.10 16.94 26.64
N ALA A 248 9.20 17.92 26.87
CA ALA A 248 8.38 17.96 28.09
C ALA A 248 7.53 16.70 28.30
N ALA A 249 7.00 16.11 27.22
CA ALA A 249 6.21 14.90 27.29
C ALA A 249 7.05 13.62 27.54
N GLN A 250 8.34 13.64 27.23
CA GLN A 250 9.29 12.54 27.48
C GLN A 250 10.01 12.65 28.83
N ALA A 251 10.20 13.88 29.35
CA ALA A 251 11.09 14.17 30.47
C ALA A 251 10.69 13.57 31.84
N GLY A 252 9.54 12.91 31.97
CA GLY A 252 9.19 12.18 33.19
C GLY A 252 7.82 11.50 33.12
N ALA A 253 7.71 10.32 33.73
CA ALA A 253 6.42 9.67 33.97
C ALA A 253 5.60 10.49 34.97
N ASP A 254 4.32 10.71 34.69
CA ASP A 254 3.37 11.41 35.56
C ASP A 254 3.78 12.86 35.89
N GLY A 255 4.66 13.46 35.09
CA GLY A 255 5.14 14.84 35.26
C GLY A 255 4.11 15.92 34.93
N ALA A 256 4.48 17.18 35.04
CA ALA A 256 3.57 18.31 34.85
C ALA A 256 2.89 18.31 33.47
N ALA A 257 3.61 17.92 32.42
CA ALA A 257 3.03 17.76 31.10
C ALA A 257 1.87 16.74 31.11
N ALA A 258 2.05 15.56 31.70
CA ALA A 258 1.03 14.52 31.89
C ALA A 258 -0.20 15.06 32.64
N ALA A 259 0.05 15.66 33.80
CA ALA A 259 -0.99 16.20 34.67
C ALA A 259 -1.79 17.36 34.05
N LEU A 260 -1.19 18.16 33.16
CA LEU A 260 -1.90 19.22 32.45
C LEU A 260 -2.93 18.67 31.47
N ASP A 261 -2.52 17.73 30.60
CA ASP A 261 -3.44 17.18 29.61
C ASP A 261 -4.51 16.32 30.28
N GLN A 262 -4.17 15.55 31.32
CA GLN A 262 -5.15 14.80 32.11
C GLN A 262 -6.23 15.72 32.68
N ARG A 263 -5.84 16.80 33.37
CA ARG A 263 -6.79 17.78 33.92
C ARG A 263 -7.66 18.40 32.83
N LEU A 264 -7.10 18.66 31.64
CA LEU A 264 -7.85 19.22 30.52
C LEU A 264 -8.88 18.22 30.00
N TYR A 265 -8.50 16.97 29.79
CA TYR A 265 -9.40 15.91 29.34
C TYR A 265 -10.53 15.67 30.34
N GLU A 266 -10.22 15.69 31.65
CA GLU A 266 -11.22 15.58 32.71
C GLU A 266 -12.25 16.72 32.64
N THR A 267 -11.82 17.97 32.38
CA THR A 267 -12.78 19.08 32.19
C THR A 267 -13.68 18.88 30.96
N LEU A 268 -13.17 18.22 29.92
CA LEU A 268 -13.91 17.86 28.71
C LEU A 268 -14.74 16.57 28.88
N GLY A 269 -14.77 15.99 30.08
CA GLY A 269 -15.56 14.81 30.41
C GLY A 269 -15.01 13.52 29.79
N LEU A 270 -13.68 13.41 29.68
CA LEU A 270 -12.98 12.18 29.32
C LEU A 270 -11.98 11.82 30.43
N THR A 271 -12.13 10.64 31.03
CA THR A 271 -11.16 10.11 31.99
C THR A 271 -10.13 9.29 31.23
N ASN A 272 -8.92 9.83 31.12
CA ASN A 272 -7.80 9.18 30.45
C ASN A 272 -6.54 9.37 31.31
N ARG A 273 -5.93 8.28 31.78
CA ARG A 273 -4.76 8.33 32.66
C ARG A 273 -3.61 7.57 32.02
N ALA A 274 -2.60 8.33 31.60
CA ALA A 274 -1.35 7.79 31.07
C ALA A 274 -0.20 8.64 31.57
N GLY A 275 0.66 8.06 32.41
CA GLY A 275 1.83 8.75 32.94
C GLY A 275 2.87 9.08 31.88
N ARG A 276 2.88 8.35 30.77
CA ARG A 276 3.73 8.59 29.59
C ARG A 276 2.89 8.58 28.33
N ALA A 277 3.25 9.44 27.37
CA ALA A 277 2.60 9.50 26.07
C ALA A 277 3.19 8.49 25.08
N PHE A 278 4.53 8.35 25.07
CA PHE A 278 5.29 7.46 24.19
C PHE A 278 6.71 7.29 24.72
N LYS A 279 7.44 6.28 24.22
CA LYS A 279 8.84 6.04 24.59
C LYS A 279 9.83 6.73 23.66
N ARG A 280 9.68 6.52 22.34
CA ARG A 280 10.73 6.86 21.38
C ARG A 280 10.23 7.81 20.30
N VAL A 281 11.10 8.75 19.93
CA VAL A 281 10.88 9.68 18.82
C VAL A 281 11.95 9.45 17.77
N THR A 282 11.55 9.41 16.51
CA THR A 282 12.40 9.22 15.34
C THR A 282 12.14 10.36 14.36
N PRO A 283 13.02 11.37 14.28
CA PRO A 283 12.89 12.43 13.28
C PRO A 283 13.20 11.92 11.87
N ILE A 284 12.41 12.35 10.89
CA ILE A 284 12.54 11.99 9.47
C ILE A 284 12.69 13.28 8.65
N GLY A 285 13.88 13.53 8.13
CA GLY A 285 14.22 14.64 7.25
C GLY A 285 14.23 14.25 5.77
N LEU A 286 14.88 15.08 4.96
CA LEU A 286 15.00 14.89 3.51
C LEU A 286 16.35 14.27 3.10
N ARG A 287 17.36 14.38 3.96
CA ARG A 287 18.75 14.02 3.64
C ARG A 287 19.22 12.81 4.43
N ALA A 288 20.01 11.98 3.78
CA ALA A 288 20.68 10.85 4.39
C ALA A 288 21.83 11.32 5.31
N GLY A 289 21.89 10.74 6.50
CA GLY A 289 22.89 11.03 7.53
C GLY A 289 24.31 10.73 7.06
N GLY A 290 25.24 11.65 7.36
CA GLY A 290 26.66 11.52 7.07
C GLY A 290 27.07 11.72 5.60
N SER A 291 26.15 11.60 4.63
CA SER A 291 26.42 11.92 3.22
C SER A 291 25.78 13.24 2.77
N GLY A 292 24.70 13.67 3.42
CA GLY A 292 23.94 14.87 3.04
C GLY A 292 23.16 14.73 1.73
N ALA A 293 23.18 13.54 1.14
CA ALA A 293 22.49 13.22 -0.11
C ALA A 293 20.97 13.37 0.08
N VAL A 294 20.32 14.00 -0.88
CA VAL A 294 18.87 14.14 -0.90
C VAL A 294 18.24 12.79 -1.20
N PHE A 295 17.22 12.41 -0.42
CA PHE A 295 16.50 11.17 -0.64
C PHE A 295 15.70 11.23 -1.95
N GLY A 296 15.92 10.25 -2.83
CA GLY A 296 15.22 10.12 -4.09
C GLY A 296 15.31 11.37 -4.97
N ASP A 297 14.16 11.85 -5.43
CA ASP A 297 14.00 13.06 -6.23
C ASP A 297 13.90 14.36 -5.39
N GLY A 298 14.02 14.25 -4.06
CA GLY A 298 13.87 15.37 -3.14
C GLY A 298 12.43 15.86 -2.93
N THR A 299 11.44 15.11 -3.43
CA THR A 299 10.03 15.47 -3.25
C THR A 299 9.49 14.98 -1.91
N THR A 300 8.48 15.69 -1.40
CA THR A 300 7.78 15.30 -0.17
C THR A 300 7.12 13.92 -0.32
N GLU A 301 6.49 13.67 -1.48
CA GLU A 301 5.85 12.38 -1.81
C GLU A 301 6.87 11.24 -1.91
N GLY A 302 8.05 11.50 -2.49
CA GLY A 302 9.14 10.52 -2.52
C GLY A 302 9.52 10.03 -1.13
N VAL A 303 9.67 10.94 -0.17
CA VAL A 303 9.98 10.61 1.24
C VAL A 303 8.83 9.85 1.92
N PHE A 304 7.57 10.24 1.70
CA PHE A 304 6.41 9.52 2.25
C PHE A 304 6.31 8.09 1.72
N ARG A 305 6.52 7.90 0.41
CA ARG A 305 6.58 6.57 -0.20
C ARG A 305 7.73 5.75 0.35
N GLY A 306 8.94 6.33 0.42
CA GLY A 306 10.12 5.66 0.97
C GLY A 306 9.90 5.16 2.40
N MET A 307 9.35 6.04 3.26
CA MET A 307 9.02 5.72 4.65
C MET A 307 7.90 4.69 4.77
N GLY A 308 6.82 4.82 3.99
CA GLY A 308 5.69 3.90 4.01
C GLY A 308 6.14 2.48 3.66
N ARG A 309 6.98 2.34 2.63
CA ARG A 309 7.61 1.06 2.27
C ARG A 309 8.51 0.52 3.39
N GLY A 310 9.35 1.38 3.96
CA GLY A 310 10.26 0.99 5.03
C GLY A 310 9.53 0.50 6.28
N LEU A 311 8.47 1.20 6.72
CA LEU A 311 7.67 0.77 7.86
C LEU A 311 6.88 -0.51 7.58
N ALA A 312 6.31 -0.67 6.38
CA ALA A 312 5.62 -1.89 5.97
C ALA A 312 6.56 -3.10 6.10
N ARG A 313 7.74 -2.98 5.50
CA ARG A 313 8.78 -4.01 5.49
C ARG A 313 9.38 -4.25 6.87
N TYR A 314 9.45 -3.20 7.70
CA TYR A 314 9.92 -3.34 9.05
C TYR A 314 8.99 -4.22 9.86
N ILE A 315 7.68 -3.92 9.91
CA ILE A 315 6.73 -4.68 10.74
C ILE A 315 6.49 -6.12 10.25
N SER A 316 6.79 -6.40 8.99
CA SER A 316 6.65 -7.73 8.37
C SER A 316 7.94 -8.57 8.44
N SER A 317 9.02 -8.05 9.03
CA SER A 317 10.35 -8.68 9.04
C SER A 317 10.79 -9.05 10.46
N SER A 318 11.65 -10.07 10.58
CA SER A 318 12.35 -10.41 11.82
C SER A 318 13.22 -9.27 12.36
N ALA A 319 13.64 -8.33 11.50
CA ALA A 319 14.36 -7.12 11.91
C ALA A 319 13.57 -6.24 12.91
N PHE A 320 12.25 -6.41 12.99
CA PHE A 320 11.43 -5.74 14.00
C PHE A 320 11.67 -6.27 15.42
N ASP A 321 12.09 -7.52 15.58
CA ASP A 321 12.42 -8.07 16.91
C ASP A 321 13.64 -7.35 17.51
N ASP A 322 14.60 -6.98 16.67
CA ASP A 322 15.76 -6.19 17.07
C ASP A 322 15.36 -4.77 17.49
N TYR A 323 14.36 -4.17 16.85
CA TYR A 323 13.81 -2.87 17.28
C TYR A 323 13.30 -2.93 18.72
N VAL A 324 12.45 -3.91 18.99
CA VAL A 324 11.81 -4.08 20.29
C VAL A 324 12.87 -4.37 21.35
N SER A 325 13.82 -5.25 21.03
CA SER A 325 14.85 -5.71 21.97
C SER A 325 15.95 -4.69 22.22
N TYR A 326 16.36 -3.91 21.20
CA TYR A 326 17.53 -3.02 21.32
C TYR A 326 17.17 -1.52 21.35
N ASP A 327 16.13 -1.07 20.65
CA ASP A 327 15.76 0.35 20.58
C ASP A 327 14.77 0.79 21.65
N ILE A 328 13.92 -0.14 22.08
CA ILE A 328 12.92 0.11 23.13
C ILE A 328 13.44 -0.31 24.51
N ALA A 329 13.96 -1.54 24.65
CA ALA A 329 14.29 -2.08 25.97
C ALA A 329 15.61 -1.57 26.58
N ASN A 330 16.63 -1.25 25.77
CA ASN A 330 17.95 -0.88 26.29
C ASN A 330 18.02 0.56 26.84
N GLN A 331 18.63 0.68 28.03
CA GLN A 331 18.98 1.97 28.63
C GLN A 331 19.96 2.76 27.76
N VAL A 332 19.94 4.09 27.89
CA VAL A 332 20.85 4.99 27.16
C VAL A 332 21.65 5.79 28.19
N SER A 333 22.98 5.75 28.10
CA SER A 333 23.86 6.59 28.92
C SER A 333 24.27 7.84 28.14
N ILE A 334 24.05 9.01 28.73
CA ILE A 334 24.47 10.31 28.19
C ILE A 334 25.12 11.12 29.31
N PRO A 335 26.45 11.02 29.50
CA PRO A 335 27.16 11.64 30.61
C PRO A 335 27.23 13.17 30.51
N GLY A 336 27.32 13.74 29.31
CA GLY A 336 27.45 15.19 29.10
C GLY A 336 26.13 15.97 29.06
N ARG A 337 25.10 15.55 29.82
CA ARG A 337 23.72 16.06 29.66
C ARG A 337 23.35 17.30 30.47
N ASP A 338 24.24 17.76 31.36
CA ASP A 338 24.10 18.93 32.25
C ASP A 338 23.36 20.14 31.62
N MET A 339 23.70 20.49 30.38
CA MET A 339 23.18 21.70 29.72
C MET A 339 21.76 21.60 29.14
N THR A 340 21.25 20.39 28.89
CA THR A 340 20.05 20.21 28.04
C THR A 340 19.06 19.15 28.50
N SER A 341 19.40 18.32 29.49
CA SER A 341 18.51 17.28 30.05
C SER A 341 18.90 16.96 31.50
N TRP A 342 18.92 17.98 32.36
CA TRP A 342 19.30 17.83 33.77
C TRP A 342 18.13 17.28 34.60
N GLY A 343 18.40 16.34 35.49
CA GLY A 343 17.39 15.74 36.36
C GLY A 343 16.36 14.87 35.65
N VAL A 344 16.73 14.32 34.49
CA VAL A 344 15.89 13.48 33.63
C VAL A 344 16.69 12.26 33.20
N ASP A 345 16.08 11.07 33.25
CA ASP A 345 16.65 9.85 32.71
C ASP A 345 16.84 9.99 31.18
N PRO A 346 18.09 10.01 30.67
CA PRO A 346 18.35 10.17 29.24
C PRO A 346 17.77 9.03 28.39
N THR A 347 17.47 7.87 28.98
CA THR A 347 16.79 6.75 28.28
C THR A 347 15.43 7.18 27.71
N ASP A 348 14.72 8.05 28.42
CA ASP A 348 13.38 8.52 28.05
C ASP A 348 13.40 9.65 27.03
N THR A 349 14.38 10.56 27.11
CA THR A 349 14.50 11.71 26.21
C THR A 349 15.38 11.46 24.99
N ALA A 350 16.12 10.35 24.94
CA ALA A 350 16.91 9.99 23.77
C ALA A 350 16.00 9.71 22.56
N TRP A 351 16.40 10.21 21.40
CA TRP A 351 15.72 9.98 20.14
C TRP A 351 16.44 8.88 19.35
N GLY A 352 15.70 8.25 18.45
CA GLY A 352 16.21 7.27 17.49
C GLY A 352 16.45 7.92 16.14
N SER A 353 16.73 7.07 15.15
CA SER A 353 16.79 7.48 13.74
C SER A 353 16.45 6.26 12.88
N PHE A 354 15.97 6.50 11.67
CA PHE A 354 15.51 5.43 10.79
C PHE A 354 15.89 5.72 9.35
N GLY A 355 16.45 4.70 8.70
CA GLY A 355 16.69 4.64 7.27
C GLY A 355 16.38 3.24 6.78
N TYR A 356 16.04 3.13 5.49
CA TYR A 356 15.65 1.85 4.91
C TYR A 356 15.99 1.83 3.42
N ALA A 357 16.59 0.74 2.97
CA ALA A 357 16.69 0.38 1.57
C ALA A 357 16.66 -1.15 1.39
N SER A 358 16.40 -1.59 0.17
CA SER A 358 16.33 -3.03 -0.16
C SER A 358 17.13 -3.36 -1.41
N LEU A 359 17.82 -4.49 -1.41
CA LEU A 359 18.41 -5.12 -2.60
C LEU A 359 17.48 -6.22 -3.11
N SER A 360 17.13 -6.25 -4.39
CA SER A 360 16.39 -7.36 -4.99
C SER A 360 16.91 -7.73 -6.38
N THR A 361 16.55 -8.92 -6.87
CA THR A 361 16.87 -9.29 -8.26
C THR A 361 16.12 -8.42 -9.28
N GLY A 362 14.94 -7.91 -8.92
CA GLY A 362 14.05 -7.14 -9.78
C GLY A 362 13.32 -7.98 -10.85
N ARG A 363 13.35 -9.31 -10.72
CA ARG A 363 12.81 -10.25 -11.71
C ARG A 363 11.36 -10.65 -11.46
N ASP A 364 10.91 -10.55 -10.22
CA ASP A 364 9.51 -10.65 -9.80
C ASP A 364 8.60 -9.69 -10.59
N ARG A 365 9.03 -8.43 -10.69
CA ARG A 365 8.32 -7.40 -11.48
C ARG A 365 8.34 -7.66 -12.98
N TYR A 366 9.39 -8.32 -13.46
CA TYR A 366 9.52 -8.64 -14.88
C TYR A 366 8.53 -9.71 -15.33
N ALA A 367 8.24 -10.71 -14.48
CA ALA A 367 7.21 -11.71 -14.76
C ALA A 367 5.84 -11.05 -15.03
N GLU A 368 5.44 -10.10 -14.17
CA GLU A 368 4.18 -9.39 -14.31
C GLU A 368 4.20 -8.41 -15.50
N TYR A 369 5.34 -7.75 -15.76
CA TYR A 369 5.52 -6.95 -16.97
C TYR A 369 5.31 -7.79 -18.24
N ALA A 370 5.93 -8.96 -18.32
CA ALA A 370 5.83 -9.86 -19.46
C ALA A 370 4.39 -10.38 -19.63
N ALA A 371 3.75 -10.83 -18.55
CA ALA A 371 2.36 -11.30 -18.58
C ALA A 371 1.39 -10.20 -19.03
N GLN A 372 1.51 -8.98 -18.49
CA GLN A 372 0.64 -7.86 -18.89
C GLN A 372 0.91 -7.39 -20.32
N ARG A 373 2.16 -7.41 -20.78
CA ARG A 373 2.50 -7.08 -22.17
C ARG A 373 1.91 -8.10 -23.15
N ILE A 374 2.06 -9.40 -22.87
CA ILE A 374 1.43 -10.49 -23.64
C ILE A 374 -0.09 -10.35 -23.62
N ALA A 375 -0.70 -10.09 -22.46
CA ALA A 375 -2.14 -9.93 -22.31
C ALA A 375 -2.66 -8.72 -23.09
N ARG A 376 -1.97 -7.58 -23.04
CA ARG A 376 -2.33 -6.39 -23.82
C ARG A 376 -2.34 -6.69 -25.31
N ARG A 377 -1.26 -7.29 -25.81
CA ARG A 377 -1.16 -7.67 -27.22
C ARG A 377 -2.23 -8.68 -27.62
N SER A 378 -2.62 -9.58 -26.72
CA SER A 378 -3.68 -10.57 -26.95
C SER A 378 -5.08 -9.96 -27.00
N VAL A 379 -5.38 -9.01 -26.12
CA VAL A 379 -6.62 -8.22 -26.19
C VAL A 379 -6.64 -7.38 -27.47
N ASP A 380 -5.50 -6.79 -27.83
CA ASP A 380 -5.37 -6.00 -29.04
C ASP A 380 -5.58 -6.84 -30.30
N HIS A 381 -4.96 -8.01 -30.38
CA HIS A 381 -5.14 -8.96 -31.46
C HIS A 381 -6.57 -9.49 -31.54
N SER A 382 -7.24 -9.71 -30.40
CA SER A 382 -8.65 -10.13 -30.37
C SER A 382 -9.59 -9.10 -31.02
N LEU A 383 -9.22 -7.83 -31.04
CA LEU A 383 -10.00 -6.76 -31.67
C LEU A 383 -9.47 -6.34 -33.04
N ASP A 384 -8.16 -6.36 -33.24
CA ASP A 384 -7.47 -5.75 -34.40
C ASP A 384 -6.68 -6.76 -35.25
N GLY A 385 -6.67 -8.05 -34.91
CA GLY A 385 -5.84 -9.07 -35.57
C GLY A 385 -6.09 -9.25 -37.07
N PHE A 386 -7.26 -8.84 -37.56
CA PHE A 386 -7.61 -8.83 -38.98
C PHE A 386 -6.95 -7.68 -39.77
N ARG A 387 -6.45 -6.65 -39.07
CA ARG A 387 -5.80 -5.46 -39.66
C ARG A 387 -4.33 -5.75 -39.95
N LEU A 388 -3.81 -5.14 -41.02
CA LEU A 388 -2.38 -5.12 -41.31
C LEU A 388 -1.78 -3.78 -40.86
N VAL A 389 -0.62 -3.83 -40.21
CA VAL A 389 0.08 -2.63 -39.75
C VAL A 389 0.46 -1.78 -40.96
N GLY A 390 0.00 -0.53 -40.99
CA GLY A 390 0.25 0.42 -42.08
C GLY A 390 -0.75 0.35 -43.25
N ASP A 391 -1.71 -0.56 -43.23
CA ASP A 391 -2.79 -0.62 -44.21
C ASP A 391 -3.90 0.42 -43.87
N THR A 392 -4.37 1.14 -44.88
CA THR A 392 -5.44 2.16 -44.74
C THR A 392 -6.80 1.68 -45.27
N THR A 393 -6.87 0.42 -45.69
CA THR A 393 -8.11 -0.22 -46.14
C THR A 393 -9.13 -0.22 -45.00
N GLY A 394 -10.35 0.24 -45.27
CA GLY A 394 -11.42 0.26 -44.27
C GLY A 394 -11.76 -1.16 -43.78
N ASP A 395 -12.10 -1.29 -42.49
CA ASP A 395 -12.30 -2.59 -41.81
C ASP A 395 -13.23 -3.54 -42.58
N THR A 396 -14.35 -3.02 -43.10
CA THR A 396 -15.34 -3.82 -43.85
C THR A 396 -14.75 -4.43 -45.12
N GLN A 397 -13.93 -3.66 -45.85
CA GLN A 397 -13.28 -4.15 -47.07
C GLN A 397 -12.21 -5.19 -46.72
N ARG A 398 -11.42 -4.94 -45.66
CA ARG A 398 -10.39 -5.88 -45.20
C ARG A 398 -10.97 -7.24 -44.82
N LEU A 399 -12.08 -7.25 -44.09
CA LEU A 399 -12.78 -8.49 -43.73
C LEU A 399 -13.30 -9.23 -44.96
N ALA A 400 -13.79 -8.50 -45.97
CA ALA A 400 -14.22 -9.09 -47.23
C ALA A 400 -13.07 -9.73 -48.00
N ASP A 401 -11.91 -9.08 -48.05
CA ASP A 401 -10.71 -9.60 -48.73
C ASP A 401 -10.18 -10.86 -48.01
N LEU A 402 -10.14 -10.85 -46.68
CA LEU A 402 -9.75 -12.02 -45.87
C LEU A 402 -10.69 -13.21 -46.09
N TRP A 403 -11.99 -12.95 -46.14
CA TRP A 403 -12.98 -13.99 -46.47
C TRP A 403 -12.75 -14.51 -47.88
N ALA A 404 -12.61 -13.64 -48.89
CA ALA A 404 -12.39 -14.07 -50.27
C ALA A 404 -11.14 -14.95 -50.44
N HIS A 405 -10.08 -14.68 -49.67
CA HIS A 405 -8.85 -15.48 -49.72
C HIS A 405 -8.94 -16.80 -48.94
N ARG A 406 -9.66 -16.84 -47.81
CA ARG A 406 -9.72 -18.02 -46.93
C ARG A 406 -10.97 -18.88 -47.09
N GLN A 407 -11.98 -18.43 -47.83
CA GLN A 407 -13.31 -19.05 -47.90
C GLN A 407 -13.24 -20.56 -48.14
N ASP A 408 -12.43 -21.05 -49.08
CA ASP A 408 -12.35 -22.48 -49.37
C ASP A 408 -11.81 -23.30 -48.18
N SER A 409 -10.79 -22.77 -47.50
CA SER A 409 -10.18 -23.39 -46.31
C SER A 409 -11.12 -23.38 -45.11
N GLU A 410 -11.83 -22.26 -44.89
CA GLU A 410 -12.81 -22.13 -43.80
C GLU A 410 -13.99 -23.07 -44.02
N LEU A 411 -14.53 -23.13 -45.24
CA LEU A 411 -15.63 -24.03 -45.59
C LEU A 411 -15.21 -25.50 -45.48
N HIS A 412 -14.00 -25.85 -45.90
CA HIS A 412 -13.47 -27.20 -45.73
C HIS A 412 -13.36 -27.58 -44.24
N SER A 413 -12.84 -26.69 -43.40
CA SER A 413 -12.73 -26.89 -41.94
C SER A 413 -14.10 -27.08 -41.28
N LEU A 414 -15.10 -26.32 -41.73
CA LEU A 414 -16.50 -26.45 -41.32
C LEU A 414 -17.20 -27.71 -41.87
N GLY A 415 -16.57 -28.44 -42.80
CA GLY A 415 -17.17 -29.59 -43.47
C GLY A 415 -18.28 -29.23 -44.47
N LEU A 416 -18.23 -28.02 -45.04
CA LEU A 416 -19.19 -27.46 -46.00
C LEU A 416 -18.63 -27.50 -47.45
N PRO A 417 -19.48 -27.50 -48.48
CA PRO A 417 -19.05 -27.54 -49.88
C PRO A 417 -18.51 -26.18 -50.35
N THR A 418 -17.44 -26.20 -51.16
CA THR A 418 -16.75 -25.01 -51.69
C THR A 418 -17.27 -24.53 -53.04
N SER A 419 -18.01 -25.36 -53.78
CA SER A 419 -18.55 -25.04 -55.11
C SER A 419 -20.00 -25.48 -55.28
N SER A 420 -20.72 -24.83 -56.21
CA SER A 420 -22.02 -25.27 -56.72
C SER A 420 -21.82 -26.03 -58.03
N GLY A 421 -22.44 -27.20 -58.18
CA GLY A 421 -22.29 -28.07 -59.34
C GLY A 421 -23.37 -27.89 -60.42
N SER A 422 -23.33 -28.77 -61.41
CA SER A 422 -24.31 -28.84 -62.49
C SER A 422 -25.61 -29.52 -62.03
N PRO A 423 -26.78 -29.09 -62.51
CA PRO A 423 -28.06 -29.71 -62.18
C PRO A 423 -28.16 -31.12 -62.79
N VAL A 424 -28.61 -32.08 -61.99
CA VAL A 424 -28.94 -33.45 -62.38
C VAL A 424 -30.45 -33.63 -62.28
N LEU A 425 -31.06 -34.15 -63.34
CA LEU A 425 -32.50 -34.36 -63.40
C LEU A 425 -32.91 -35.58 -62.56
N ALA A 426 -33.80 -35.35 -61.60
CA ALA A 426 -34.42 -36.35 -60.74
C ALA A 426 -35.95 -36.25 -60.88
N GLY A 427 -36.52 -37.00 -61.83
CA GLY A 427 -37.93 -36.86 -62.17
C GLY A 427 -38.23 -35.47 -62.75
N SER A 428 -39.11 -34.69 -62.10
CA SER A 428 -39.47 -33.32 -62.49
C SER A 428 -38.65 -32.22 -61.80
N SER A 429 -37.67 -32.58 -60.97
CA SER A 429 -36.85 -31.64 -60.19
C SER A 429 -35.37 -31.76 -60.50
N ALA A 430 -34.60 -30.68 -60.32
CA ALA A 430 -33.15 -30.66 -60.49
C ALA A 430 -32.44 -30.73 -59.13
N VAL A 431 -31.48 -31.63 -58.99
CA VAL A 431 -30.64 -31.79 -57.79
C VAL A 431 -29.19 -31.46 -58.15
N ASP A 432 -28.46 -30.80 -57.26
CA ASP A 432 -27.07 -30.38 -57.49
C ASP A 432 -26.08 -31.54 -57.31
N GLN A 433 -25.34 -31.92 -58.36
CA GLN A 433 -24.37 -33.04 -58.28
C GLN A 433 -23.27 -32.79 -57.24
N ALA A 434 -22.80 -31.55 -57.12
CA ALA A 434 -21.75 -31.23 -56.13
C ALA A 434 -22.26 -31.41 -54.69
N THR A 435 -23.55 -31.12 -54.44
CA THR A 435 -24.18 -31.37 -53.14
C THR A 435 -24.29 -32.87 -52.84
N ILE A 436 -24.58 -33.71 -53.85
CA ILE A 436 -24.60 -35.18 -53.70
C ILE A 436 -23.21 -35.71 -53.38
N ASP A 437 -22.19 -35.28 -54.14
CA ASP A 437 -20.81 -35.73 -53.96
C ASP A 437 -20.27 -35.32 -52.58
N TRP A 438 -20.57 -34.09 -52.13
CA TRP A 438 -20.25 -33.61 -50.78
C TRP A 438 -20.93 -34.44 -49.69
N PHE A 439 -22.24 -34.68 -49.81
CA PHE A 439 -23.02 -35.43 -48.82
C PHE A 439 -22.53 -36.87 -48.65
N LEU A 440 -22.02 -37.48 -49.72
CA LEU A 440 -21.55 -38.86 -49.73
C LEU A 440 -20.03 -39.01 -49.55
N SER A 441 -19.30 -37.92 -49.31
CA SER A 441 -17.83 -37.92 -49.21
C SER A 441 -17.33 -38.42 -47.86
N ASP A 442 -16.44 -39.39 -47.88
CA ASP A 442 -15.71 -39.90 -46.71
C ASP A 442 -14.69 -38.90 -46.16
N ALA A 443 -14.13 -38.04 -47.01
CA ALA A 443 -13.26 -36.94 -46.60
C ALA A 443 -13.98 -35.86 -45.78
N VAL A 444 -15.29 -35.69 -45.99
CA VAL A 444 -16.09 -34.66 -45.31
C VAL A 444 -16.82 -35.21 -44.09
N SER A 445 -17.25 -36.47 -44.10
CA SER A 445 -17.87 -37.12 -42.95
C SER A 445 -17.41 -38.55 -42.76
N SER A 446 -16.99 -38.86 -41.53
CA SER A 446 -16.78 -40.24 -41.10
C SER A 446 -18.11 -40.97 -40.78
N THR A 447 -19.20 -40.22 -40.56
CA THR A 447 -20.48 -40.76 -40.09
C THR A 447 -21.52 -40.93 -41.20
N VAL A 448 -21.51 -40.04 -42.20
CA VAL A 448 -22.44 -40.07 -43.34
C VAL A 448 -21.65 -39.98 -44.64
N ASN A 449 -21.39 -41.13 -45.24
CA ASN A 449 -20.72 -41.22 -46.54
C ASN A 449 -21.24 -42.44 -47.31
N LYS A 450 -20.81 -42.58 -48.57
CA LYS A 450 -21.22 -43.68 -49.45
C LYS A 450 -20.99 -45.06 -48.83
N SER A 451 -19.87 -45.26 -48.14
CA SER A 451 -19.52 -46.56 -47.56
C SER A 451 -20.42 -46.91 -46.36
N VAL A 452 -20.69 -45.93 -45.49
CA VAL A 452 -21.49 -46.14 -44.27
C VAL A 452 -22.95 -46.37 -44.60
N LEU A 453 -23.56 -45.50 -45.41
CA LEU A 453 -24.96 -45.64 -45.80
C LEU A 453 -25.16 -46.89 -46.70
N GLY A 454 -24.21 -47.17 -47.59
CA GLY A 454 -24.24 -48.35 -48.45
C GLY A 454 -24.10 -49.65 -47.66
N GLY A 455 -23.22 -49.67 -46.65
CA GLY A 455 -23.09 -50.79 -45.71
C GLY A 455 -24.37 -51.06 -44.93
N HIS A 456 -25.01 -50.01 -44.41
CA HIS A 456 -26.29 -50.13 -43.71
C HIS A 456 -27.39 -50.67 -44.63
N ALA A 457 -27.55 -50.09 -45.82
CA ALA A 457 -28.52 -50.54 -46.82
C ALA A 457 -28.29 -52.01 -47.21
N LYS A 458 -27.03 -52.41 -47.37
CA LYS A 458 -26.62 -53.80 -47.63
C LYS A 458 -27.08 -54.75 -46.54
N ASP A 459 -26.79 -54.42 -45.29
CA ASP A 459 -27.13 -55.27 -44.15
C ASP A 459 -28.65 -55.35 -43.94
N ALA A 460 -29.36 -54.23 -44.10
CA ALA A 460 -30.82 -54.18 -43.99
C ALA A 460 -31.49 -55.05 -45.07
N VAL A 461 -31.06 -54.94 -46.33
CA VAL A 461 -31.60 -55.78 -47.43
C VAL A 461 -31.27 -57.25 -47.22
N LYS A 462 -30.04 -57.56 -46.80
CA LYS A 462 -29.62 -58.93 -46.48
C LYS A 462 -30.46 -59.55 -45.36
N ALA A 463 -30.78 -58.78 -44.32
CA ALA A 463 -31.63 -59.21 -43.22
C ALA A 463 -33.07 -59.52 -43.67
N VAL A 464 -33.61 -58.71 -44.59
CA VAL A 464 -34.91 -58.99 -45.21
C VAL A 464 -34.84 -60.27 -46.03
N LEU A 465 -33.89 -60.37 -46.97
CA LEU A 465 -33.77 -61.53 -47.88
C LEU A 465 -33.43 -62.85 -47.19
N ALA A 466 -32.83 -62.82 -45.99
CA ALA A 466 -32.63 -64.02 -45.16
C ALA A 466 -33.96 -64.70 -44.76
N GLN A 467 -35.07 -63.96 -44.76
CA GLN A 467 -36.41 -64.45 -44.41
C GLN A 467 -37.26 -64.78 -45.64
N ARG A 468 -36.64 -64.87 -46.83
CA ARG A 468 -37.37 -65.08 -48.09
C ARG A 468 -38.14 -66.41 -48.10
N PRO A 469 -39.31 -66.47 -48.76
CA PRO A 469 -40.03 -67.73 -48.95
C PRO A 469 -39.21 -68.78 -49.72
N GLN A 470 -39.42 -70.08 -49.44
CA GLN A 470 -38.81 -71.17 -50.21
C GLN A 470 -39.42 -71.29 -51.62
N ALA A 471 -38.59 -71.60 -52.61
CA ALA A 471 -38.93 -71.49 -54.04
C ALA A 471 -38.66 -72.76 -54.87
N GLU A 472 -38.30 -73.89 -54.24
CA GLU A 472 -37.92 -75.09 -54.99
C GLU A 472 -39.09 -75.64 -55.83
N GLY A 473 -38.88 -75.70 -57.15
CA GLY A 473 -39.84 -76.28 -58.11
C GLY A 473 -40.89 -75.31 -58.70
N MET A 474 -40.88 -74.02 -58.34
CA MET A 474 -41.85 -73.03 -58.85
C MET A 474 -41.47 -72.45 -60.23
N PRO A 475 -42.45 -72.11 -61.10
CA PRO A 475 -42.20 -71.33 -62.32
C PRO A 475 -41.59 -69.94 -62.01
N VAL A 476 -40.66 -69.48 -62.85
CA VAL A 476 -39.95 -68.18 -62.68
C VAL A 476 -40.91 -67.01 -62.45
N THR A 477 -42.00 -66.95 -63.20
CA THR A 477 -42.99 -65.85 -63.16
C THR A 477 -43.80 -65.86 -61.86
N GLU A 478 -44.22 -67.03 -61.39
CA GLU A 478 -44.94 -67.17 -60.12
C GLU A 478 -44.06 -66.85 -58.92
N TRP A 479 -42.79 -67.25 -58.97
CA TRP A 479 -41.81 -66.89 -57.96
C TRP A 479 -41.57 -65.37 -57.94
N ALA A 480 -41.34 -64.73 -59.10
CA ALA A 480 -41.06 -63.30 -59.17
C ALA A 480 -42.25 -62.44 -58.70
N ASP A 481 -43.48 -62.75 -59.13
CA ASP A 481 -44.69 -62.04 -58.70
C ASP A 481 -45.03 -62.33 -57.21
N GLY A 482 -44.69 -63.52 -56.70
CA GLY A 482 -44.79 -63.87 -55.28
C GLY A 482 -43.76 -63.13 -54.42
N MET A 483 -42.52 -63.06 -54.89
CA MET A 483 -41.41 -62.35 -54.25
C MET A 483 -41.69 -60.84 -54.17
N ASN A 484 -42.14 -60.24 -55.28
CA ASN A 484 -42.51 -58.82 -55.32
C ASN A 484 -43.68 -58.50 -54.36
N ARG A 485 -44.72 -59.33 -54.31
CA ARG A 485 -45.83 -59.18 -53.34
C ARG A 485 -45.36 -59.32 -51.89
N TRP A 486 -44.48 -60.29 -51.60
CA TRP A 486 -43.93 -60.43 -50.25
C TRP A 486 -43.09 -59.23 -49.84
N LEU A 487 -42.24 -58.73 -50.74
CA LEU A 487 -41.41 -57.55 -50.49
C LEU A 487 -42.29 -56.32 -50.20
N THR A 488 -43.23 -56.01 -51.09
CA THR A 488 -44.07 -54.80 -51.02
C THR A 488 -45.17 -54.87 -49.96
N THR A 489 -45.81 -56.02 -49.76
CA THR A 489 -46.97 -56.12 -48.86
C THR A 489 -46.57 -56.56 -47.45
N SER A 490 -45.57 -57.43 -47.31
CA SER A 490 -45.26 -58.07 -46.02
C SER A 490 -44.03 -57.50 -45.32
N LYS A 491 -43.07 -56.90 -46.05
CA LYS A 491 -41.78 -56.44 -45.47
C LYS A 491 -41.55 -54.94 -45.59
N GLU A 492 -42.10 -54.29 -46.60
CA GLU A 492 -41.86 -52.87 -46.92
C GLU A 492 -42.12 -51.93 -45.74
N SER A 493 -43.28 -52.02 -45.07
CA SER A 493 -43.60 -51.12 -43.95
C SER A 493 -42.58 -51.20 -42.80
N ALA A 494 -42.19 -52.41 -42.39
CA ALA A 494 -41.23 -52.60 -41.31
C ALA A 494 -39.80 -52.16 -41.72
N PHE A 495 -39.43 -52.41 -42.98
CA PHE A 495 -38.14 -52.01 -43.54
C PHE A 495 -38.02 -50.49 -43.67
N VAL A 496 -39.03 -49.83 -44.23
CA VAL A 496 -39.07 -48.36 -44.34
C VAL A 496 -39.03 -47.72 -42.94
N SER A 497 -39.73 -48.28 -41.95
CA SER A 497 -39.67 -47.78 -40.56
C SER A 497 -38.28 -47.94 -39.93
N GLU A 498 -37.56 -49.01 -40.27
CA GLU A 498 -36.19 -49.24 -39.82
C GLU A 498 -35.21 -48.26 -40.48
N LEU A 499 -35.27 -48.12 -41.81
CA LEU A 499 -34.45 -47.15 -42.55
C LEU A 499 -34.77 -45.69 -42.17
N GLU A 500 -36.03 -45.34 -41.89
CA GLU A 500 -36.40 -44.00 -41.41
C GLU A 500 -35.69 -43.71 -40.07
N ARG A 501 -35.71 -44.67 -39.13
CA ARG A 501 -35.01 -44.55 -37.85
C ARG A 501 -33.50 -44.42 -38.04
N ALA A 502 -32.91 -45.22 -38.95
CA ALA A 502 -31.51 -45.11 -39.30
C ALA A 502 -31.18 -43.73 -39.89
N SER A 503 -32.02 -43.21 -40.80
CA SER A 503 -31.83 -41.90 -41.43
C SER A 503 -31.82 -40.76 -40.42
N LEU A 504 -32.71 -40.80 -39.42
CA LEU A 504 -32.74 -39.82 -38.32
C LEU A 504 -31.46 -39.87 -37.47
N ASN A 505 -30.98 -41.08 -37.15
CA ASN A 505 -29.75 -41.26 -36.36
C ASN A 505 -28.50 -40.78 -37.12
N TYR A 506 -28.42 -41.04 -38.43
CA TYR A 506 -27.32 -40.55 -39.26
C TYR A 506 -27.36 -39.04 -39.43
N ALA A 507 -28.56 -38.47 -39.63
CA ALA A 507 -28.72 -37.01 -39.69
C ALA A 507 -28.31 -36.33 -38.38
N LEU A 508 -28.68 -36.90 -37.23
CA LEU A 508 -28.27 -36.40 -35.91
C LEU A 508 -26.74 -36.42 -35.76
N LYS A 509 -26.10 -37.56 -35.99
CA LYS A 509 -24.62 -37.68 -35.91
C LYS A 509 -23.91 -36.71 -36.84
N ARG A 510 -24.45 -36.50 -38.04
CA ARG A 510 -23.87 -35.57 -39.01
C ARG A 510 -23.96 -34.12 -38.54
N VAL A 511 -25.08 -33.73 -37.93
CA VAL A 511 -25.26 -32.36 -37.46
C VAL A 511 -24.47 -32.08 -36.19
N GLU A 512 -24.27 -33.09 -35.33
CA GLU A 512 -23.34 -33.03 -34.20
C GLU A 512 -21.89 -32.81 -34.69
N GLU A 513 -21.45 -33.57 -35.69
CA GLU A 513 -20.13 -33.38 -36.32
C GLU A 513 -19.96 -31.96 -36.90
N MET A 514 -21.02 -31.42 -37.52
CA MET A 514 -21.01 -30.04 -38.03
C MET A 514 -20.97 -28.99 -36.91
N ALA A 515 -21.66 -29.22 -35.80
CA ALA A 515 -21.63 -28.33 -34.64
C ALA A 515 -20.26 -28.30 -33.95
N ASP A 516 -19.59 -29.46 -33.83
CA ASP A 516 -18.23 -29.55 -33.27
C ASP A 516 -17.22 -28.81 -34.15
N ARG A 517 -17.30 -29.01 -35.48
CA ARG A 517 -16.47 -28.28 -36.45
C ARG A 517 -16.72 -26.78 -36.40
N LEU A 518 -17.97 -26.34 -36.27
CA LEU A 518 -18.32 -24.92 -36.11
C LEU A 518 -17.58 -24.28 -34.92
N VAL A 519 -17.61 -24.93 -33.75
CA VAL A 519 -16.95 -24.43 -32.54
C VAL A 519 -15.42 -24.42 -32.73
N ALA A 520 -14.85 -25.49 -33.29
CA ALA A 520 -13.41 -25.59 -33.54
C ALA A 520 -12.91 -24.52 -34.52
N THR A 521 -13.58 -24.34 -35.67
CA THR A 521 -13.24 -23.32 -36.66
C THR A 521 -13.41 -21.90 -36.09
N THR A 522 -14.47 -21.66 -35.30
CA THR A 522 -14.65 -20.36 -34.64
C THR A 522 -13.52 -20.06 -33.66
N ARG A 523 -13.10 -21.05 -32.86
CA ARG A 523 -11.97 -20.92 -31.92
C ARG A 523 -10.68 -20.55 -32.67
N GLN A 524 -10.42 -21.21 -33.79
CA GLN A 524 -9.26 -20.92 -34.63
C GLN A 524 -9.34 -19.52 -35.27
N ALA A 525 -10.50 -19.13 -35.78
CA ALA A 525 -10.71 -17.82 -36.39
C ALA A 525 -10.49 -16.67 -35.39
N ILE A 526 -10.93 -16.84 -34.14
CA ILE A 526 -10.67 -15.88 -33.06
C ILE A 526 -9.18 -15.79 -32.75
N ALA A 527 -8.48 -16.93 -32.61
CA ALA A 527 -7.05 -16.94 -32.33
C ALA A 527 -6.23 -16.34 -33.48
N ASP A 528 -6.54 -16.67 -34.73
CA ASP A 528 -5.79 -16.24 -35.91
C ASP A 528 -6.00 -14.74 -36.24
N LEU A 529 -7.26 -14.28 -36.26
CA LEU A 529 -7.66 -12.99 -36.85
C LEU A 529 -8.56 -12.13 -35.95
N GLY A 530 -8.92 -12.62 -34.76
CA GLY A 530 -9.73 -11.89 -33.78
C GLY A 530 -11.26 -12.00 -33.98
N LEU A 531 -11.99 -11.42 -33.03
CA LEU A 531 -13.45 -11.45 -32.94
C LEU A 531 -14.15 -10.86 -34.18
N PRO A 532 -13.70 -9.73 -34.79
CA PRO A 532 -14.39 -9.18 -35.94
C PRO A 532 -14.40 -10.13 -37.15
N TYR A 533 -13.31 -10.86 -37.38
CA TYR A 533 -13.26 -11.85 -38.46
C TYR A 533 -14.15 -13.07 -38.16
N ALA A 534 -14.10 -13.59 -36.93
CA ALA A 534 -14.97 -14.70 -36.53
C ALA A 534 -16.47 -14.32 -36.66
N LEU A 535 -16.86 -13.11 -36.24
CA LEU A 535 -18.22 -12.59 -36.45
C LEU A 535 -18.57 -12.47 -37.93
N TYR A 536 -17.63 -12.01 -38.76
CA TYR A 536 -17.83 -11.92 -40.20
C TYR A 536 -18.02 -13.30 -40.85
N LEU A 537 -17.22 -14.30 -40.46
CA LEU A 537 -17.35 -15.70 -40.87
C LEU A 537 -18.74 -16.24 -40.54
N LEU A 538 -19.19 -16.12 -39.29
CA LEU A 538 -20.52 -16.61 -38.87
C LEU A 538 -21.64 -15.87 -39.62
N GLY A 539 -21.49 -14.56 -39.82
CA GLY A 539 -22.39 -13.77 -40.64
C GLY A 539 -22.49 -14.28 -42.08
N ARG A 540 -21.37 -14.66 -42.71
CA ARG A 540 -21.35 -15.26 -44.07
C ARG A 540 -22.02 -16.63 -44.13
N LEU A 541 -22.02 -17.39 -43.05
CA LEU A 541 -22.74 -18.66 -42.95
C LEU A 541 -24.25 -18.47 -42.83
N ARG A 542 -24.70 -17.53 -41.98
CA ARG A 542 -26.10 -17.43 -41.54
C ARG A 542 -26.94 -16.37 -42.28
N GLN A 543 -26.34 -15.28 -42.75
CA GLN A 543 -27.11 -14.16 -43.34
C GLN A 543 -27.98 -14.61 -44.53
N PRO A 544 -29.05 -13.86 -44.89
CA PRO A 544 -29.81 -14.15 -46.09
C PRO A 544 -28.90 -14.21 -47.34
N GLY A 545 -28.99 -15.28 -48.11
CA GLY A 545 -28.08 -15.56 -49.22
C GLY A 545 -26.67 -16.05 -48.81
N GLY A 546 -26.47 -16.38 -47.54
CA GLY A 546 -25.26 -16.98 -46.99
C GLY A 546 -25.09 -18.46 -47.35
N VAL A 547 -24.01 -19.08 -46.87
CA VAL A 547 -23.63 -20.44 -47.27
C VAL A 547 -24.67 -21.48 -46.81
N LEU A 548 -25.15 -21.40 -45.57
CA LEU A 548 -26.14 -22.36 -45.07
C LEU A 548 -27.51 -22.14 -45.73
N ASP A 549 -27.94 -20.88 -45.85
CA ASP A 549 -29.21 -20.51 -46.48
C ASP A 549 -29.31 -20.99 -47.93
N THR A 550 -28.20 -20.96 -48.67
CA THR A 550 -28.14 -21.48 -50.06
C THR A 550 -27.93 -22.99 -50.16
N LEU A 551 -27.32 -23.63 -49.15
CA LEU A 551 -27.08 -25.08 -49.14
C LEU A 551 -28.31 -25.87 -48.71
N ILE A 552 -29.05 -25.40 -47.70
CA ILE A 552 -30.21 -26.11 -47.13
C ILE A 552 -31.24 -26.52 -48.21
N PRO A 553 -31.67 -25.64 -49.14
CA PRO A 553 -32.61 -26.02 -50.20
C PRO A 553 -32.05 -27.09 -51.15
N ARG A 554 -30.74 -27.05 -51.43
CA ARG A 554 -30.06 -28.03 -52.30
C ARG A 554 -30.00 -29.41 -51.66
N VAL A 555 -29.70 -29.46 -50.35
CA VAL A 555 -29.72 -30.71 -49.58
C VAL A 555 -31.15 -31.26 -49.45
N ALA A 556 -32.13 -30.39 -49.21
CA ALA A 556 -33.55 -30.80 -49.15
C ALA A 556 -34.05 -31.38 -50.49
N ALA A 557 -33.59 -30.84 -51.63
CA ALA A 557 -33.97 -31.31 -52.95
C ALA A 557 -33.53 -32.77 -53.24
N MET A 558 -32.54 -33.30 -52.49
CA MET A 558 -32.13 -34.71 -52.59
C MET A 558 -33.26 -35.67 -52.21
N GLU A 559 -34.27 -35.23 -51.46
CA GLU A 559 -35.45 -36.04 -51.15
C GLU A 559 -36.18 -36.52 -52.42
N HIS A 560 -36.12 -35.74 -53.50
CA HIS A 560 -36.73 -36.09 -54.78
C HIS A 560 -36.02 -37.26 -55.49
N LEU A 561 -34.84 -37.67 -55.04
CA LEU A 561 -34.12 -38.85 -55.52
C LEU A 561 -34.60 -40.15 -54.84
N ALA A 562 -35.44 -40.06 -53.81
CA ALA A 562 -35.91 -41.24 -53.09
C ALA A 562 -36.81 -42.11 -53.99
N PRO A 563 -36.53 -43.42 -54.14
CA PRO A 563 -37.46 -44.33 -54.80
C PRO A 563 -38.75 -44.44 -53.99
N GLN A 564 -39.91 -44.46 -54.66
CA GLN A 564 -41.20 -44.57 -53.96
C GLN A 564 -41.35 -45.88 -53.19
N HIS A 565 -40.77 -46.96 -53.71
CA HIS A 565 -40.81 -48.30 -53.13
C HIS A 565 -39.39 -48.88 -53.00
N PRO A 566 -38.69 -48.71 -51.86
CA PRO A 566 -37.29 -49.15 -51.73
C PRO A 566 -37.11 -50.67 -51.74
N LEU A 567 -38.18 -51.44 -51.47
CA LEU A 567 -38.20 -52.90 -51.56
C LEU A 567 -38.91 -53.45 -52.80
N SER A 568 -39.32 -52.62 -53.77
CA SER A 568 -39.96 -53.17 -54.98
C SER A 568 -38.99 -54.00 -55.81
N PHE A 569 -39.49 -55.08 -56.38
CA PHE A 569 -38.75 -55.84 -57.38
C PHE A 569 -38.53 -54.94 -58.62
N PRO A 570 -37.29 -54.77 -59.12
CA PRO A 570 -37.02 -53.87 -60.25
C PRO A 570 -37.83 -54.22 -61.49
N ASP A 571 -38.48 -53.24 -62.10
CA ASP A 571 -39.32 -53.45 -63.30
C ASP A 571 -38.54 -54.03 -64.48
N SER A 572 -37.27 -53.65 -64.64
CA SER A 572 -36.35 -54.20 -65.65
C SER A 572 -36.13 -55.70 -65.45
N LEU A 573 -35.88 -56.12 -64.21
CA LEU A 573 -35.65 -57.51 -63.84
C LEU A 573 -36.95 -58.33 -63.88
N LEU A 574 -38.07 -57.76 -63.41
CA LEU A 574 -39.41 -58.37 -63.56
C LEU A 574 -39.75 -58.62 -65.03
N ASN A 575 -39.54 -57.64 -65.90
CA ASN A 575 -39.82 -57.77 -67.33
C ASN A 575 -38.90 -58.79 -68.01
N GLN A 576 -37.62 -58.82 -67.62
CA GLN A 576 -36.66 -59.83 -68.09
C GLN A 576 -37.09 -61.25 -67.69
N LEU A 577 -37.52 -61.43 -66.43
CA LEU A 577 -37.98 -62.72 -65.91
C LEU A 577 -39.32 -63.16 -66.52
N ARG A 578 -40.23 -62.22 -66.79
CA ARG A 578 -41.48 -62.47 -67.54
C ARG A 578 -41.22 -62.92 -68.99
N GLY A 579 -40.14 -62.44 -69.61
CA GLY A 579 -39.69 -62.87 -70.93
C GLY A 579 -39.18 -64.32 -71.00
N MET A 580 -38.88 -64.96 -69.86
CA MET A 580 -38.36 -66.34 -69.80
C MET A 580 -39.45 -67.43 -69.79
N GLY A 581 -40.74 -67.07 -69.75
CA GLY A 581 -41.86 -68.01 -69.90
C GLY A 581 -42.01 -69.06 -68.78
N LYS A 582 -42.46 -70.29 -69.11
CA LYS A 582 -42.69 -71.40 -68.15
C LYS A 582 -41.41 -72.13 -67.68
N ALA A 583 -40.24 -71.50 -67.81
CA ALA A 583 -38.99 -72.10 -67.34
C ALA A 583 -39.02 -72.28 -65.81
N VAL A 584 -38.45 -73.38 -65.31
CA VAL A 584 -38.28 -73.67 -63.88
C VAL A 584 -36.83 -73.37 -63.51
N LEU A 585 -36.60 -72.56 -62.47
CA LEU A 585 -35.25 -72.20 -62.03
C LEU A 585 -34.59 -73.41 -61.34
N GLY A 586 -33.44 -73.85 -61.86
CA GLY A 586 -32.53 -74.74 -61.12
C GLY A 586 -31.74 -73.97 -60.05
N GLY A 587 -31.13 -74.69 -59.09
CA GLY A 587 -30.44 -74.09 -57.93
C GLY A 587 -29.38 -73.03 -58.26
N ALA A 588 -28.64 -73.17 -59.37
CA ALA A 588 -27.64 -72.19 -59.80
C ALA A 588 -28.26 -70.91 -60.42
N GLY A 589 -29.34 -71.04 -61.20
CA GLY A 589 -30.03 -69.90 -61.82
C GLY A 589 -30.84 -69.08 -60.81
N LEU A 590 -31.40 -69.72 -59.78
CA LEU A 590 -32.04 -69.02 -58.65
C LEU A 590 -31.02 -68.15 -57.91
N GLY A 591 -29.80 -68.67 -57.69
CA GLY A 591 -28.69 -67.93 -57.08
C GLY A 591 -28.34 -66.63 -57.82
N GLU A 592 -28.18 -66.69 -59.15
CA GLU A 592 -27.84 -65.51 -59.97
C GLU A 592 -28.95 -64.45 -59.97
N VAL A 593 -30.22 -64.86 -60.09
CA VAL A 593 -31.37 -63.94 -60.05
C VAL A 593 -31.55 -63.33 -58.67
N THR A 594 -31.40 -64.11 -57.60
CA THR A 594 -31.42 -63.56 -56.23
C THR A 594 -30.26 -62.62 -55.95
N GLY A 595 -29.07 -62.87 -56.50
CA GLY A 595 -27.92 -61.97 -56.37
C GLY A 595 -28.11 -60.65 -57.11
N LYS A 596 -28.70 -60.68 -58.32
CA LYS A 596 -29.08 -59.47 -59.07
C LYS A 596 -30.17 -58.67 -58.35
N LEU A 597 -31.22 -59.34 -57.87
CA LEU A 597 -32.28 -58.71 -57.07
C LEU A 597 -31.71 -58.09 -55.79
N GLU A 598 -30.85 -58.82 -55.08
CA GLU A 598 -30.17 -58.31 -53.89
C GLU A 598 -29.38 -57.04 -54.20
N SER A 599 -28.55 -57.02 -55.25
CA SER A 599 -27.78 -55.84 -55.65
C SER A 599 -28.65 -54.63 -55.98
N GLU A 600 -29.75 -54.83 -56.71
CA GLU A 600 -30.68 -53.75 -57.09
C GLU A 600 -31.46 -53.21 -55.88
N LEU A 601 -31.93 -54.10 -54.99
CA LEU A 601 -32.58 -53.72 -53.75
C LEU A 601 -31.63 -52.97 -52.81
N GLN A 602 -30.35 -53.37 -52.75
CA GLN A 602 -29.31 -52.64 -52.00
C GLN A 602 -29.12 -51.23 -52.54
N GLN A 603 -29.09 -51.06 -53.86
CA GLN A 603 -28.95 -49.75 -54.50
C GLN A 603 -30.19 -48.87 -54.27
N SER A 604 -31.40 -49.45 -54.39
CA SER A 604 -32.67 -48.76 -54.10
C SER A 604 -32.77 -48.32 -52.64
N ALA A 605 -32.44 -49.20 -51.69
CA ALA A 605 -32.39 -48.91 -50.27
C ALA A 605 -31.34 -47.85 -49.92
N PHE A 606 -30.17 -47.89 -50.55
CA PHE A 606 -29.12 -46.89 -50.40
C PHE A 606 -29.59 -45.50 -50.87
N HIS A 607 -30.23 -45.41 -52.05
CA HIS A 607 -30.77 -44.14 -52.55
C HIS A 607 -31.88 -43.60 -51.63
N TRP A 608 -32.78 -44.47 -51.16
CA TRP A 608 -33.83 -44.08 -50.20
C TRP A 608 -33.24 -43.55 -48.90
N LEU A 609 -32.32 -44.30 -48.28
CA LEU A 609 -31.68 -43.92 -47.02
C LEU A 609 -30.91 -42.61 -47.17
N SER A 610 -30.18 -42.44 -48.28
CA SER A 610 -29.40 -41.22 -48.57
C SER A 610 -30.31 -40.00 -48.74
N ALA A 611 -31.34 -40.11 -49.58
CA ALA A 611 -32.30 -39.03 -49.84
C ALA A 611 -33.03 -38.61 -48.56
N ARG A 612 -33.41 -39.59 -47.72
CA ARG A 612 -34.15 -39.32 -46.50
C ARG A 612 -33.27 -38.77 -45.37
N THR A 613 -32.04 -39.26 -45.26
CA THR A 613 -31.02 -38.68 -44.35
C THR A 613 -30.73 -37.23 -44.74
N ALA A 614 -30.63 -36.92 -46.03
CA ALA A 614 -30.45 -35.55 -46.51
C ALA A 614 -31.64 -34.63 -46.15
N ALA A 615 -32.88 -35.10 -46.29
CA ALA A 615 -34.07 -34.32 -45.90
C ALA A 615 -34.09 -33.98 -44.39
N HIS A 616 -33.77 -34.95 -43.54
CA HIS A 616 -33.64 -34.76 -42.09
C HIS A 616 -32.48 -33.83 -41.74
N LEU A 617 -31.34 -33.99 -42.40
CA LEU A 617 -30.19 -33.10 -42.24
C LEU A 617 -30.52 -31.65 -42.62
N ALA A 618 -31.21 -31.43 -43.74
CA ALA A 618 -31.63 -30.08 -44.16
C ALA A 618 -32.55 -29.41 -43.13
N THR A 619 -33.41 -30.19 -42.45
CA THR A 619 -34.25 -29.70 -41.35
C THR A 619 -33.40 -29.28 -40.14
N ALA A 620 -32.46 -30.12 -39.73
CA ALA A 620 -31.57 -29.84 -38.62
C ALA A 620 -30.61 -28.67 -38.91
N MET A 621 -30.09 -28.55 -40.13
CA MET A 621 -29.26 -27.42 -40.57
C MET A 621 -30.02 -26.08 -40.50
N ARG A 622 -31.33 -26.07 -40.76
CA ARG A 622 -32.16 -24.87 -40.63
C ARG A 622 -32.27 -24.43 -39.18
N ASP A 623 -32.45 -25.37 -38.26
CA ASP A 623 -32.41 -25.08 -36.82
C ASP A 623 -31.00 -24.68 -36.34
N MET A 624 -29.93 -25.27 -36.91
CA MET A 624 -28.54 -24.91 -36.60
C MET A 624 -28.26 -23.42 -36.80
N MET A 625 -28.82 -22.81 -37.86
CA MET A 625 -28.69 -21.37 -38.11
C MET A 625 -29.21 -20.53 -36.95
N THR A 626 -30.34 -20.91 -36.35
CA THR A 626 -31.01 -20.15 -35.28
C THR A 626 -30.59 -20.56 -33.87
N SER A 627 -30.24 -21.83 -33.69
CA SER A 627 -30.10 -22.47 -32.38
C SER A 627 -28.66 -22.85 -32.05
N ALA A 628 -27.72 -22.75 -33.00
CA ALA A 628 -26.28 -22.94 -32.77
C ALA A 628 -25.44 -21.76 -33.28
N VAL A 629 -25.59 -21.35 -34.55
CA VAL A 629 -24.77 -20.26 -35.13
C VAL A 629 -25.13 -18.89 -34.53
N LYS A 630 -26.42 -18.58 -34.39
CA LYS A 630 -26.87 -17.29 -33.83
C LYS A 630 -26.46 -17.09 -32.35
N PRO A 631 -26.65 -18.06 -31.43
CA PRO A 631 -26.14 -17.93 -30.07
C PRO A 631 -24.63 -17.72 -30.00
N LEU A 632 -23.87 -18.32 -30.92
CA LEU A 632 -22.42 -18.11 -31.02
C LEU A 632 -22.07 -16.68 -31.48
N GLU A 633 -22.75 -16.16 -32.50
CA GLU A 633 -22.61 -14.76 -32.92
C GLU A 633 -22.88 -13.77 -31.76
N ASP A 634 -23.93 -14.03 -30.97
CA ASP A 634 -24.33 -13.15 -29.88
C ASP A 634 -23.27 -13.09 -28.77
N VAL A 635 -22.69 -14.24 -28.40
CA VAL A 635 -21.61 -14.31 -27.41
C VAL A 635 -20.33 -13.62 -27.91
N LEU A 636 -19.99 -13.78 -29.19
CA LEU A 636 -18.81 -13.11 -29.78
C LEU A 636 -18.99 -11.58 -29.84
N ASP A 637 -20.18 -11.09 -30.18
CA ASP A 637 -20.44 -9.65 -30.23
C ASP A 637 -20.48 -9.01 -28.84
N ASP A 638 -21.00 -9.72 -27.83
CA ASP A 638 -20.95 -9.27 -26.43
C ASP A 638 -19.51 -9.17 -25.92
N ALA A 639 -18.69 -10.21 -26.14
CA ALA A 639 -17.27 -10.18 -25.77
C ALA A 639 -16.51 -9.04 -26.47
N ARG A 640 -16.82 -8.78 -27.75
CA ARG A 640 -16.25 -7.64 -28.49
C ARG A 640 -16.59 -6.32 -27.82
N LYS A 641 -17.84 -6.10 -27.40
CA LYS A 641 -18.27 -4.88 -26.69
C LYS A 641 -17.54 -4.72 -25.36
N VAL A 642 -17.46 -5.79 -24.56
CA VAL A 642 -16.72 -5.80 -23.28
C VAL A 642 -15.26 -5.37 -23.47
N LEU A 643 -14.58 -5.90 -24.48
CA LEU A 643 -13.19 -5.53 -24.77
C LEU A 643 -13.04 -4.08 -25.26
N VAL A 644 -13.97 -3.59 -26.08
CA VAL A 644 -14.00 -2.18 -26.52
C VAL A 644 -14.22 -1.24 -25.33
N ASP A 645 -15.13 -1.57 -24.42
CA ASP A 645 -15.37 -0.80 -23.21
C ASP A 645 -14.14 -0.81 -22.29
N ALA A 646 -13.49 -1.96 -22.12
CA ALA A 646 -12.25 -2.07 -21.34
C ALA A 646 -11.11 -1.20 -21.89
N ARG A 647 -11.00 -1.06 -23.23
CA ARG A 647 -10.06 -0.13 -23.88
C ARG A 647 -10.37 1.35 -23.61
N ALA A 648 -11.64 1.70 -23.36
CA ALA A 648 -12.09 3.07 -23.16
C ALA A 648 -11.90 3.58 -21.72
N ILE A 649 -11.77 2.67 -20.74
CA ILE A 649 -11.52 3.02 -19.34
C ILE A 649 -10.16 3.73 -19.22
N ARG A 650 -10.15 4.92 -18.60
CA ARG A 650 -8.90 5.59 -18.21
C ARG A 650 -8.47 5.10 -16.84
N ALA A 651 -7.22 4.66 -16.71
CA ALA A 651 -6.63 4.38 -15.40
C ALA A 651 -6.59 5.65 -14.54
N SER A 652 -7.32 5.66 -13.43
CA SER A 652 -7.13 6.61 -12.33
C SER A 652 -7.00 5.82 -11.04
N GLN A 653 -5.96 6.09 -10.24
CA GLN A 653 -5.71 5.51 -8.91
C GLN A 653 -5.36 4.02 -8.94
N GLN A 654 -4.08 3.70 -9.16
CA GLN A 654 -3.55 2.35 -9.02
C GLN A 654 -2.34 2.37 -8.10
N GLY A 655 -2.31 1.42 -7.16
CA GLY A 655 -1.17 1.18 -6.28
C GLY A 655 0.17 1.24 -7.03
N ILE A 656 1.19 1.77 -6.38
CA ILE A 656 2.53 1.89 -6.98
C ILE A 656 3.47 0.80 -6.45
N ALA A 657 3.09 0.10 -5.38
CA ALA A 657 3.82 -1.06 -4.88
C ALA A 657 3.39 -2.34 -5.59
N ASP A 658 2.09 -2.54 -5.80
CA ASP A 658 1.57 -3.67 -6.55
C ASP A 658 1.64 -3.39 -8.05
N VAL A 659 2.46 -4.17 -8.76
CA VAL A 659 2.58 -4.07 -10.22
C VAL A 659 1.43 -4.78 -10.94
N THR A 660 0.67 -5.62 -10.25
CA THR A 660 -0.43 -6.39 -10.79
C THR A 660 -1.66 -5.51 -11.04
N THR A 661 -2.34 -5.69 -12.18
CA THR A 661 -3.60 -5.01 -12.46
C THR A 661 -4.33 -5.70 -13.61
N ASP A 662 -5.67 -5.77 -13.53
CA ASP A 662 -6.52 -6.27 -14.62
C ASP A 662 -6.98 -5.14 -15.57
N VAL A 663 -6.59 -3.88 -15.31
CA VAL A 663 -7.02 -2.73 -16.10
C VAL A 663 -6.18 -2.60 -17.35
N TYR A 664 -6.78 -2.93 -18.51
CA TYR A 664 -6.15 -2.88 -19.82
C TYR A 664 -5.33 -1.60 -20.09
N SER A 665 -5.88 -0.41 -19.78
CA SER A 665 -5.23 0.86 -20.10
C SER A 665 -3.88 1.04 -19.38
N ALA A 666 -3.69 0.37 -18.25
CA ALA A 666 -2.48 0.44 -17.45
C ALA A 666 -1.38 -0.49 -17.97
N TRP A 667 -1.67 -1.56 -18.71
CA TRP A 667 -0.68 -2.52 -19.17
C TRP A 667 0.39 -1.91 -20.10
N PRO A 668 1.62 -2.45 -20.16
CA PRO A 668 2.69 -1.93 -21.02
C PRO A 668 2.23 -1.81 -22.48
N GLN A 669 2.51 -0.67 -23.13
CA GLN A 669 2.14 -0.43 -24.53
C GLN A 669 3.15 -1.10 -25.48
N GLU A 670 2.91 -1.07 -26.79
CA GLU A 670 3.95 -1.41 -27.77
C GLU A 670 4.73 -0.15 -28.17
N PRO A 671 6.03 -0.27 -28.49
CA PRO A 671 6.80 0.86 -29.00
C PRO A 671 6.18 1.43 -30.27
N GLN A 672 6.02 2.75 -30.35
CA GLN A 672 5.76 3.38 -31.65
C GLN A 672 7.06 3.47 -32.46
N PRO A 673 7.00 3.41 -33.81
CA PRO A 673 8.18 3.56 -34.66
C PRO A 673 8.96 4.84 -34.32
N GLY A 674 10.21 4.70 -33.87
CA GLY A 674 11.09 5.81 -33.49
C GLY A 674 11.07 6.22 -32.01
N GLN A 675 10.29 5.56 -31.15
CA GLN A 675 10.40 5.70 -29.70
C GLN A 675 11.50 4.80 -29.12
N ALA A 676 12.17 5.25 -28.05
CA ALA A 676 13.16 4.44 -27.33
C ALA A 676 12.47 3.40 -26.42
N ASP A 677 13.01 2.19 -26.36
CA ASP A 677 12.38 1.04 -25.68
C ASP A 677 12.09 1.26 -24.19
N GLY A 678 12.89 2.10 -23.51
CA GLY A 678 12.67 2.45 -22.10
C GLY A 678 11.41 3.27 -21.84
N SER A 679 10.83 3.93 -22.85
CA SER A 679 9.59 4.73 -22.71
C SER A 679 8.30 3.90 -22.64
N ILE A 680 8.42 2.58 -22.84
CA ILE A 680 7.31 1.64 -22.96
C ILE A 680 6.88 1.09 -21.59
N VAL A 681 7.79 1.08 -20.62
CA VAL A 681 7.54 0.48 -19.31
C VAL A 681 6.76 1.45 -18.41
N PRO A 682 5.55 1.09 -17.94
CA PRO A 682 4.78 1.96 -17.05
C PRO A 682 5.53 2.29 -15.76
N GLN A 683 5.35 3.50 -15.24
CA GLN A 683 6.05 4.00 -14.05
C GLN A 683 5.87 3.11 -12.80
N ARG A 684 4.79 2.32 -12.68
CA ARG A 684 4.61 1.37 -11.56
C ARG A 684 5.71 0.31 -11.48
N PHE A 685 6.32 -0.06 -12.61
CA PHE A 685 7.44 -1.00 -12.62
C PHE A 685 8.78 -0.33 -12.26
N ALA A 686 8.84 1.01 -12.28
CA ALA A 686 10.03 1.77 -11.89
C ALA A 686 10.45 1.44 -10.45
N THR A 687 11.76 1.41 -10.23
CA THR A 687 12.32 1.16 -8.91
C THR A 687 11.98 2.29 -7.96
N ALA A 688 11.67 1.93 -6.71
CA ALA A 688 11.52 2.95 -5.68
C ALA A 688 12.89 3.58 -5.36
N HIS A 689 12.90 4.82 -4.89
CA HIS A 689 14.13 5.54 -4.56
C HIS A 689 15.00 4.89 -3.47
N ASN A 690 14.46 3.92 -2.73
CA ASN A 690 15.14 3.14 -1.71
C ASN A 690 15.28 1.66 -2.08
N GLU A 691 15.31 1.34 -3.37
CA GLU A 691 15.46 -0.02 -3.85
C GLU A 691 16.58 -0.11 -4.88
N VAL A 692 17.48 -1.05 -4.65
CA VAL A 692 18.51 -1.45 -5.61
C VAL A 692 18.03 -2.73 -6.26
N VAL A 693 17.94 -2.72 -7.59
CA VAL A 693 17.63 -3.92 -8.39
C VAL A 693 18.87 -4.33 -9.17
N LEU A 694 19.10 -5.63 -9.24
CA LEU A 694 20.17 -6.18 -10.09
C LEU A 694 19.80 -6.12 -11.57
N MET A 695 18.52 -6.29 -11.90
CA MET A 695 17.98 -6.08 -13.24
C MET A 695 17.19 -4.77 -13.30
N PRO A 696 17.77 -3.69 -13.85
CA PRO A 696 17.08 -2.43 -14.01
C PRO A 696 15.99 -2.51 -15.09
N VAL A 697 14.99 -1.64 -14.99
CA VAL A 697 13.74 -1.74 -15.75
C VAL A 697 13.93 -1.52 -17.25
N GLU A 698 15.01 -0.80 -17.61
CA GLU A 698 15.44 -0.55 -18.99
C GLU A 698 15.86 -1.84 -19.71
N GLN A 699 16.19 -2.90 -18.98
CA GLN A 699 16.52 -4.21 -19.56
C GLN A 699 15.28 -5.07 -19.86
N TYR A 700 14.10 -4.71 -19.35
CA TYR A 700 12.89 -5.53 -19.49
C TYR A 700 12.48 -5.77 -20.95
N PRO A 701 12.48 -4.76 -21.86
CA PRO A 701 12.09 -4.99 -23.25
C PRO A 701 13.00 -6.00 -23.97
N GLY A 702 14.32 -5.88 -23.81
CA GLY A 702 15.28 -6.80 -24.43
C GLY A 702 15.15 -8.23 -23.92
N ARG A 703 15.00 -8.42 -22.59
CA ARG A 703 14.77 -9.74 -22.00
C ARG A 703 13.44 -10.36 -22.44
N PHE A 704 12.41 -9.53 -22.63
CA PHE A 704 11.13 -9.98 -23.13
C PHE A 704 11.24 -10.57 -24.53
N GLU A 705 12.01 -9.93 -25.42
CA GLU A 705 12.23 -10.42 -26.78
C GLU A 705 12.95 -11.77 -26.79
N GLU A 706 14.02 -11.90 -26.00
CA GLU A 706 14.79 -13.14 -25.82
C GLU A 706 13.87 -14.28 -25.34
N HIS A 707 13.15 -14.08 -24.23
CA HIS A 707 12.32 -15.13 -23.65
C HIS A 707 11.11 -15.51 -24.51
N ILE A 708 10.56 -14.59 -25.32
CA ILE A 708 9.50 -14.93 -26.28
C ILE A 708 10.03 -15.87 -27.37
N VAL A 709 11.24 -15.62 -27.88
CA VAL A 709 11.86 -16.49 -28.90
C VAL A 709 12.15 -17.87 -28.31
N ASP A 710 12.73 -17.91 -27.11
CA ASP A 710 13.07 -19.16 -26.43
C ASP A 710 11.83 -19.99 -26.04
N ALA A 711 10.75 -19.34 -25.60
CA ALA A 711 9.53 -20.00 -25.13
C ALA A 711 8.70 -20.70 -26.22
N VAL A 712 8.93 -20.39 -27.49
CA VAL A 712 8.23 -20.98 -28.65
C VAL A 712 9.10 -21.98 -29.41
N GLY A 713 10.43 -21.86 -29.30
CA GLY A 713 11.41 -22.74 -29.94
C GLY A 713 11.53 -22.59 -31.46
N GLY A 714 12.69 -23.02 -32.00
CA GLY A 714 13.03 -22.99 -33.44
C GLY A 714 13.70 -21.69 -33.92
N GLU A 715 14.26 -21.70 -35.13
CA GLU A 715 14.85 -20.50 -35.78
C GLU A 715 13.76 -19.52 -36.25
N ARG A 716 13.05 -18.89 -35.32
CA ARG A 716 12.02 -17.87 -35.60
C ARG A 716 12.51 -16.48 -35.21
N ASP A 717 12.11 -15.47 -35.98
CA ASP A 717 12.26 -14.08 -35.54
C ASP A 717 11.29 -13.74 -34.39
N PHE A 718 11.57 -12.66 -33.65
CA PHE A 718 10.75 -12.21 -32.53
C PHE A 718 9.28 -11.97 -32.91
N HIS A 719 9.00 -11.35 -34.06
CA HIS A 719 7.63 -11.03 -34.46
C HIS A 719 6.78 -12.30 -34.69
N GLN A 720 7.37 -13.33 -35.29
CA GLN A 720 6.73 -14.62 -35.50
C GLN A 720 6.52 -15.37 -34.19
N ALA A 721 7.53 -15.42 -33.32
CA ALA A 721 7.43 -16.03 -31.99
C ALA A 721 6.38 -15.32 -31.12
N TYR A 722 6.34 -13.99 -31.16
CA TYR A 722 5.39 -13.21 -30.38
C TYR A 722 3.95 -13.38 -30.88
N SER A 723 3.75 -13.35 -32.19
CA SER A 723 2.43 -13.61 -32.79
C SER A 723 1.91 -15.00 -32.44
N ARG A 724 2.81 -16.00 -32.40
CA ARG A 724 2.47 -17.35 -31.96
C ARG A 724 2.08 -17.40 -30.48
N THR A 725 2.87 -16.77 -29.61
CA THR A 725 2.57 -16.67 -28.18
C THR A 725 1.19 -16.05 -27.92
N VAL A 726 0.86 -14.98 -28.66
CA VAL A 726 -0.46 -14.33 -28.58
C VAL A 726 -1.58 -15.29 -28.96
N GLN A 727 -1.43 -16.06 -30.04
CA GLN A 727 -2.41 -17.07 -30.44
C GLN A 727 -2.60 -18.14 -29.36
N GLU A 728 -1.50 -18.64 -28.79
CA GLU A 728 -1.51 -19.67 -27.74
C GLU A 728 -2.17 -19.18 -26.44
N VAL A 729 -1.92 -17.93 -26.05
CA VAL A 729 -2.53 -17.30 -24.86
C VAL A 729 -4.01 -16.99 -25.08
N ILE A 730 -4.42 -16.58 -26.29
CA ILE A 730 -5.83 -16.39 -26.63
C ILE A 730 -6.57 -17.72 -26.58
N SER A 731 -6.05 -18.76 -27.25
CA SER A 731 -6.69 -20.08 -27.30
C SER A 731 -6.62 -20.86 -25.99
N GLY A 732 -5.64 -20.55 -25.14
CA GLY A 732 -5.34 -21.34 -23.94
C GLY A 732 -4.68 -22.67 -24.28
N THR A 733 -4.01 -22.78 -25.44
CA THR A 733 -3.39 -24.02 -25.94
C THR A 733 -1.92 -23.78 -26.25
N TRP A 734 -1.02 -24.42 -25.50
CA TRP A 734 0.43 -24.40 -25.74
C TRP A 734 1.02 -25.77 -25.39
N GLU A 735 2.28 -26.00 -25.74
CA GLU A 735 2.99 -27.22 -25.33
C GLU A 735 3.08 -27.30 -23.80
N GLN A 736 2.61 -28.41 -23.23
CA GLN A 736 2.64 -28.61 -21.78
C GLN A 736 4.09 -28.80 -21.33
N GLY A 737 4.66 -27.79 -20.66
CA GLY A 737 5.95 -27.90 -19.97
C GLY A 737 5.88 -28.79 -18.72
N ALA A 738 6.83 -28.66 -17.79
CA ALA A 738 6.87 -29.45 -16.54
C ALA A 738 5.81 -29.02 -15.49
N GLY A 739 4.74 -28.33 -15.91
CA GLY A 739 3.73 -27.69 -15.06
C GLY A 739 2.29 -28.06 -15.40
N ASP A 740 1.38 -27.16 -15.04
CA ASP A 740 -0.06 -27.37 -15.19
C ASP A 740 -0.48 -27.48 -16.66
N LYS A 741 -1.55 -28.24 -16.91
CA LYS A 741 -2.11 -28.39 -18.26
C LYS A 741 -2.64 -27.04 -18.76
N PRO A 742 -2.41 -26.68 -20.04
CA PRO A 742 -3.07 -25.53 -20.65
C PRO A 742 -4.59 -25.57 -20.42
N PRO A 743 -5.23 -24.43 -20.14
CA PRO A 743 -6.64 -24.39 -19.75
C PRO A 743 -7.60 -24.79 -20.88
N GLU A 744 -7.24 -24.57 -22.14
CA GLU A 744 -8.05 -24.89 -23.33
C GLU A 744 -9.49 -24.30 -23.28
N ASP A 745 -9.64 -23.11 -22.66
CA ASP A 745 -10.93 -22.58 -22.21
C ASP A 745 -11.44 -21.36 -22.98
N LEU A 746 -10.85 -21.02 -24.14
CA LEU A 746 -11.27 -19.86 -24.93
C LEU A 746 -12.77 -19.87 -25.22
N LEU A 747 -13.27 -20.96 -25.81
CA LEU A 747 -14.67 -21.12 -26.20
C LEU A 747 -15.14 -22.50 -25.77
N THR A 748 -16.06 -22.56 -24.81
CA THR A 748 -16.61 -23.81 -24.28
C THR A 748 -18.11 -23.91 -24.55
N VAL A 749 -18.60 -25.15 -24.70
CA VAL A 749 -20.03 -25.44 -24.89
C VAL A 749 -20.61 -25.80 -23.53
N THR A 750 -21.36 -24.88 -22.93
CA THR A 750 -21.98 -25.08 -21.61
C THR A 750 -23.29 -25.85 -21.69
N THR A 751 -24.00 -25.74 -22.81
CA THR A 751 -25.16 -26.57 -23.13
C THR A 751 -25.09 -26.96 -24.59
N ALA A 752 -25.00 -28.26 -24.87
CA ALA A 752 -25.02 -28.79 -26.23
C ALA A 752 -26.36 -28.51 -26.91
N TRP A 753 -26.31 -28.20 -28.21
CA TRP A 753 -27.50 -28.01 -29.02
C TRP A 753 -28.19 -29.34 -29.29
N VAL A 754 -29.51 -29.36 -29.13
CA VAL A 754 -30.37 -30.49 -29.50
C VAL A 754 -31.26 -30.04 -30.67
N PRO A 755 -31.10 -30.61 -31.89
CA PRO A 755 -31.77 -30.13 -33.09
C PRO A 755 -33.28 -30.33 -33.08
N ALA A 756 -34.03 -29.30 -33.49
CA ALA A 756 -35.45 -29.41 -33.76
C ALA A 756 -35.73 -30.25 -35.02
N GLY A 757 -36.73 -31.14 -34.95
CA GLY A 757 -37.17 -31.97 -36.08
C GLY A 757 -36.52 -33.37 -36.16
N LEU A 758 -35.62 -33.71 -35.23
CA LEU A 758 -34.99 -35.04 -35.12
C LEU A 758 -35.43 -35.83 -33.88
N GLN A 759 -36.63 -35.58 -33.35
CA GLN A 759 -37.09 -36.14 -32.06
C GLN A 759 -37.09 -37.68 -32.02
N GLY A 760 -37.20 -38.35 -33.17
CA GLY A 760 -37.11 -39.82 -33.26
C GLY A 760 -35.70 -40.39 -33.01
N ALA A 761 -34.65 -39.56 -33.08
CA ALA A 761 -33.26 -39.94 -32.81
C ALA A 761 -32.70 -39.36 -31.49
N THR A 762 -33.21 -38.20 -31.04
CA THR A 762 -32.74 -37.54 -29.80
C THR A 762 -33.31 -38.17 -28.51
N GLY A 763 -34.18 -39.18 -28.63
CA GLY A 763 -34.76 -39.89 -27.49
C GLY A 763 -35.70 -39.01 -26.66
N SER A 764 -35.42 -38.85 -25.37
CA SER A 764 -36.22 -37.99 -24.46
C SER A 764 -35.73 -36.54 -24.38
N ALA A 765 -34.64 -36.19 -25.08
CA ALA A 765 -34.10 -34.85 -25.08
C ALA A 765 -35.00 -33.88 -25.87
N LEU A 766 -35.37 -32.77 -25.22
CA LEU A 766 -36.15 -31.70 -25.83
C LEU A 766 -35.25 -30.79 -26.69
N PRO A 767 -35.74 -30.28 -27.84
CA PRO A 767 -35.00 -29.31 -28.64
C PRO A 767 -34.54 -28.12 -27.80
N THR A 768 -33.25 -27.85 -27.81
CA THR A 768 -32.59 -26.88 -26.92
C THR A 768 -31.50 -26.16 -27.69
N PRO A 769 -31.47 -24.81 -27.72
CA PRO A 769 -30.39 -24.07 -28.36
C PRO A 769 -29.07 -24.22 -27.60
N ALA A 770 -27.95 -24.17 -28.32
CA ALA A 770 -26.62 -24.17 -27.71
C ALA A 770 -26.43 -22.95 -26.81
N ARG A 771 -25.64 -23.14 -25.75
CA ARG A 771 -25.07 -22.06 -24.94
C ARG A 771 -23.56 -22.17 -24.98
N TYR A 772 -22.92 -21.03 -25.22
CA TYR A 772 -21.48 -20.90 -25.30
C TYR A 772 -20.98 -19.96 -24.22
N GLU A 773 -19.78 -20.24 -23.69
CA GLU A 773 -19.04 -19.33 -22.83
C GLU A 773 -17.73 -19.00 -23.53
N LEU A 774 -17.47 -17.70 -23.71
CA LEU A 774 -16.28 -17.16 -24.36
C LEU A 774 -15.48 -16.38 -23.31
N ARG A 775 -14.28 -16.84 -23.00
CA ARG A 775 -13.42 -16.26 -21.96
C ARG A 775 -12.37 -15.36 -22.58
N LEU A 776 -12.69 -14.08 -22.76
CA LEU A 776 -11.81 -13.06 -23.34
C LEU A 776 -11.77 -11.76 -22.54
N ARG A 777 -12.34 -11.71 -21.32
CA ARG A 777 -12.23 -10.52 -20.47
C ARG A 777 -10.76 -10.23 -20.15
N PRO A 778 -10.37 -8.95 -19.93
CA PRO A 778 -8.98 -8.61 -19.63
C PRO A 778 -8.36 -9.46 -18.51
N SER A 779 -9.08 -9.69 -17.42
CA SER A 779 -8.63 -10.55 -16.31
C SER A 779 -8.42 -12.02 -16.71
N GLU A 780 -9.26 -12.56 -17.60
CA GLU A 780 -9.16 -13.95 -18.09
C GLU A 780 -7.96 -14.12 -19.02
N VAL A 781 -7.77 -13.16 -19.94
CA VAL A 781 -6.61 -13.14 -20.86
C VAL A 781 -5.31 -12.95 -20.07
N LEU A 782 -5.31 -12.07 -19.06
CA LEU A 782 -4.17 -11.89 -18.18
C LEU A 782 -3.88 -13.14 -17.34
N GLY A 783 -4.92 -13.82 -16.84
CA GLY A 783 -4.78 -15.11 -16.16
C GLY A 783 -4.07 -16.15 -17.02
N ARG A 784 -4.45 -16.26 -18.31
CA ARG A 784 -3.76 -17.14 -19.26
C ARG A 784 -2.33 -16.69 -19.56
N ALA A 785 -2.08 -15.39 -19.68
CA ALA A 785 -0.74 -14.86 -19.89
C ALA A 785 0.19 -15.13 -18.69
N ARG A 786 -0.31 -15.00 -17.45
CA ARG A 786 0.42 -15.38 -16.23
C ARG A 786 0.71 -16.87 -16.21
N ALA A 787 -0.26 -17.72 -16.54
CA ALA A 787 -0.05 -19.16 -16.65
C ALA A 787 1.01 -19.53 -17.70
N PHE A 788 1.06 -18.79 -18.82
CA PHE A 788 2.08 -18.96 -19.85
C PHE A 788 3.49 -18.57 -19.37
N VAL A 789 3.62 -17.43 -18.67
CA VAL A 789 4.90 -16.97 -18.09
C VAL A 789 5.37 -17.90 -16.96
N ALA A 790 4.45 -18.48 -16.20
CA ALA A 790 4.73 -19.38 -15.08
C ALA A 790 4.91 -20.87 -15.47
N ARG A 791 5.03 -21.18 -16.77
CA ARG A 791 5.26 -22.56 -17.24
C ARG A 791 6.58 -23.09 -16.67
N ARG A 792 6.48 -24.09 -15.78
CA ARG A 792 7.64 -24.66 -15.09
C ARG A 792 8.68 -25.20 -16.06
N GLY A 793 9.93 -24.81 -15.84
CA GLY A 793 11.07 -25.24 -16.65
C GLY A 793 11.24 -24.52 -17.99
N GLU A 794 10.37 -23.57 -18.31
CA GLU A 794 10.47 -22.72 -19.51
C GLU A 794 11.26 -21.43 -19.23
N ALA A 795 11.73 -20.77 -20.29
CA ALA A 795 12.62 -19.60 -20.22
C ALA A 795 12.13 -18.49 -19.28
N PHE A 796 10.84 -18.17 -19.29
CA PHE A 796 10.25 -17.16 -18.41
C PHE A 796 10.33 -17.56 -16.93
N GLU A 797 9.85 -18.76 -16.57
CA GLU A 797 9.77 -19.19 -15.18
C GLU A 797 11.17 -19.36 -14.58
N VAL A 798 12.07 -20.07 -15.27
CA VAL A 798 13.45 -20.32 -14.83
C VAL A 798 14.19 -19.01 -14.53
N PHE A 799 13.95 -17.98 -15.36
CA PHE A 799 14.53 -16.66 -15.13
C PHE A 799 13.88 -15.93 -13.95
N CYS A 800 12.54 -15.91 -13.88
CA CYS A 800 11.80 -15.12 -12.91
C CYS A 800 11.83 -15.69 -11.49
N SER A 801 11.91 -17.01 -11.32
CA SER A 801 11.95 -17.68 -10.02
C SER A 801 13.35 -17.76 -9.39
N GLN A 802 14.37 -17.22 -10.07
CA GLN A 802 15.75 -17.21 -9.58
C GLN A 802 15.89 -16.30 -8.33
N SER A 803 16.16 -16.91 -7.17
CA SER A 803 16.52 -16.25 -5.90
C SER A 803 17.90 -15.57 -5.99
N LEU A 804 18.24 -14.71 -5.02
CA LEU A 804 19.59 -14.11 -4.97
C LEU A 804 20.67 -15.19 -4.86
N ARG A 805 20.37 -16.31 -4.19
CA ARG A 805 21.25 -17.46 -4.09
C ARG A 805 21.36 -18.20 -5.42
N SER A 806 20.24 -18.60 -6.02
CA SER A 806 20.29 -19.35 -7.27
C SER A 806 20.83 -18.51 -8.43
N PHE A 807 20.77 -17.17 -8.33
CA PHE A 807 21.46 -16.25 -9.24
C PHE A 807 22.98 -16.40 -9.21
N LEU A 808 23.55 -16.67 -8.03
CA LEU A 808 24.99 -16.86 -7.82
C LEU A 808 25.44 -18.31 -8.06
N THR A 809 24.62 -19.29 -7.68
CA THR A 809 24.95 -20.72 -7.75
C THR A 809 24.51 -21.40 -9.04
N ASP A 810 24.11 -20.62 -10.05
CA ASP A 810 23.68 -21.13 -11.35
C ASP A 810 24.81 -21.96 -12.01
N GLU A 811 24.59 -23.26 -12.15
CA GLU A 811 25.58 -24.19 -12.72
C GLU A 811 25.66 -24.09 -14.24
N THR A 812 24.65 -23.50 -14.89
CA THR A 812 24.62 -23.32 -16.35
C THR A 812 25.54 -22.20 -16.83
N VAL A 813 26.04 -21.39 -15.90
CA VAL A 813 26.77 -20.15 -16.15
C VAL A 813 28.27 -20.36 -16.01
N GLY A 814 29.05 -19.82 -16.96
CA GLY A 814 30.50 -19.89 -16.94
C GLY A 814 31.14 -19.06 -15.81
N GLU A 815 32.38 -19.39 -15.44
CA GLU A 815 33.09 -18.78 -14.30
C GLU A 815 33.22 -17.24 -14.40
N HIS A 816 33.39 -16.71 -15.62
CA HIS A 816 33.47 -15.26 -15.84
C HIS A 816 32.15 -14.55 -15.48
N GLU A 817 31.01 -15.08 -15.92
CA GLU A 817 29.71 -14.49 -15.62
C GLU A 817 29.35 -14.68 -14.15
N ARG A 818 29.69 -15.83 -13.53
CA ARG A 818 29.54 -16.03 -12.09
C ARG A 818 30.28 -14.96 -11.28
N SER A 819 31.53 -14.66 -11.67
CA SER A 819 32.32 -13.58 -11.06
C SER A 819 31.65 -12.21 -11.23
N GLN A 820 31.10 -11.90 -12.41
CA GLN A 820 30.35 -10.66 -12.64
C GLN A 820 29.08 -10.58 -11.77
N ARG A 821 28.33 -11.68 -11.63
CA ARG A 821 27.13 -11.75 -10.78
C ARG A 821 27.47 -11.50 -9.30
N SER A 822 28.53 -12.13 -8.80
CA SER A 822 29.04 -11.89 -7.43
C SER A 822 29.43 -10.42 -7.24
N GLN A 823 30.14 -9.82 -8.19
CA GLN A 823 30.51 -8.41 -8.13
C GLN A 823 29.28 -7.46 -8.18
N ALA A 824 28.27 -7.80 -8.97
CA ALA A 824 27.02 -7.04 -9.04
C ALA A 824 26.24 -7.09 -7.72
N VAL A 825 26.14 -8.28 -7.09
CA VAL A 825 25.53 -8.43 -5.76
C VAL A 825 26.31 -7.63 -4.72
N LEU A 826 27.64 -7.73 -4.68
CA LEU A 826 28.47 -6.95 -3.76
C LEU A 826 28.29 -5.44 -3.94
N THR A 827 28.31 -4.97 -5.19
CA THR A 827 28.09 -3.56 -5.51
C THR A 827 26.68 -3.11 -5.10
N GLY A 828 25.68 -3.97 -5.31
CA GLY A 828 24.31 -3.77 -4.89
C GLY A 828 24.16 -3.66 -3.37
N LEU A 829 24.81 -4.54 -2.60
CA LEU A 829 24.83 -4.51 -1.14
C LEU A 829 25.45 -3.21 -0.60
N LYS A 830 26.61 -2.81 -1.14
CA LYS A 830 27.28 -1.54 -0.77
C LYS A 830 26.37 -0.34 -1.00
N ARG A 831 25.76 -0.25 -2.18
CA ARG A 831 24.81 0.81 -2.52
C ARG A 831 23.57 0.78 -1.63
N THR A 832 23.10 -0.41 -1.26
CA THR A 832 21.94 -0.57 -0.37
C THR A 832 22.26 -0.04 1.04
N LEU A 833 23.46 -0.28 1.59
CA LEU A 833 23.89 0.32 2.86
C LEU A 833 23.91 1.85 2.80
N GLU A 834 24.47 2.41 1.72
CA GLU A 834 24.49 3.87 1.53
C GLU A 834 23.07 4.47 1.48
N MET A 835 22.14 3.80 0.78
CA MET A 835 20.75 4.22 0.66
C MET A 835 19.92 3.96 1.93
N ALA A 836 20.32 3.00 2.76
CA ALA A 836 19.67 2.68 4.03
C ALA A 836 20.09 3.61 5.18
N ARG A 837 21.00 4.56 4.95
CA ARG A 837 21.40 5.55 5.96
C ARG A 837 20.18 6.31 6.52
N PRO A 838 20.16 6.63 7.82
CA PRO A 838 19.03 7.33 8.43
C PRO A 838 18.73 8.65 7.75
N LEU A 839 17.44 9.00 7.63
CA LEU A 839 17.01 10.28 7.02
C LEU A 839 17.16 11.48 7.96
N VAL A 840 18.18 11.49 8.81
CA VAL A 840 18.50 12.60 9.70
C VAL A 840 19.99 12.66 9.93
N GLU A 841 20.51 13.86 10.17
CA GLU A 841 21.93 14.12 10.42
C GLU A 841 22.20 14.37 11.91
N ILE A 842 23.30 13.82 12.43
CA ILE A 842 23.81 14.08 13.79
C ILE A 842 25.08 14.93 13.69
N SER A 843 25.16 15.99 14.50
CA SER A 843 26.38 16.77 14.70
C SER A 843 27.41 15.94 15.47
N THR A 844 28.51 15.58 14.81
CA THR A 844 29.62 14.86 15.44
C THR A 844 30.17 15.61 16.65
N GLU A 845 30.29 16.94 16.58
CA GLU A 845 30.83 17.76 17.67
C GLU A 845 29.90 17.77 18.90
N THR A 846 28.60 17.97 18.67
CA THR A 846 27.60 17.95 19.75
C THR A 846 27.48 16.56 20.35
N TYR A 847 27.51 15.51 19.51
CA TYR A 847 27.49 14.13 19.98
C TYR A 847 28.71 13.82 20.85
N ARG A 848 29.93 14.16 20.42
CA ARG A 848 31.15 13.99 21.22
C ARG A 848 31.06 14.69 22.58
N SER A 849 30.47 15.87 22.62
CA SER A 849 30.27 16.62 23.87
C SER A 849 29.31 15.92 24.83
N LEU A 850 28.30 15.22 24.30
CA LEU A 850 27.32 14.46 25.08
C LEU A 850 27.84 13.08 25.53
N HIS A 851 28.74 12.47 24.75
CA HIS A 851 29.19 11.07 24.86
C HIS A 851 30.70 10.95 25.12
N ASN A 852 31.27 11.77 26.00
CA ASN A 852 32.67 11.68 26.45
C ASN A 852 33.74 11.61 25.33
N GLY A 853 33.49 12.22 24.18
CA GLY A 853 34.42 12.25 23.05
C GLY A 853 34.20 11.17 21.99
N ASP A 854 33.25 10.26 22.19
CA ASP A 854 32.90 9.22 21.22
C ASP A 854 32.27 9.81 19.95
N THR A 855 32.49 9.14 18.81
CA THR A 855 31.88 9.52 17.53
C THR A 855 30.65 8.66 17.23
N PRO A 856 29.59 9.23 16.64
CA PRO A 856 28.41 8.45 16.29
C PRO A 856 28.73 7.44 15.18
N ALA A 857 28.49 6.16 15.43
CA ALA A 857 28.72 5.06 14.49
C ALA A 857 27.39 4.44 14.02
N LEU A 858 27.23 4.24 12.72
CA LEU A 858 26.00 3.70 12.12
C LEU A 858 25.84 2.21 12.44
N ALA A 859 24.62 1.81 12.82
CA ALA A 859 24.22 0.41 12.95
C ALA A 859 23.23 0.05 11.83
N TYR A 860 23.35 -1.17 11.31
CA TYR A 860 22.43 -1.71 10.31
C TYR A 860 21.79 -3.00 10.83
N THR A 861 20.51 -3.21 10.52
CA THR A 861 19.78 -4.45 10.76
C THR A 861 19.32 -5.01 9.41
N PHE A 862 19.29 -6.32 9.26
CA PHE A 862 19.05 -6.99 7.99
C PHE A 862 17.87 -7.96 8.09
N SER A 863 17.09 -8.10 7.02
CA SER A 863 16.30 -9.31 6.80
C SER A 863 17.24 -10.50 6.51
N PRO A 864 16.73 -11.74 6.37
CA PRO A 864 17.57 -12.88 5.98
C PRO A 864 18.43 -12.59 4.74
N ILE A 865 19.73 -12.90 4.83
CA ILE A 865 20.74 -12.73 3.78
C ILE A 865 21.05 -14.11 3.20
N PRO A 866 20.60 -14.45 1.98
CA PRO A 866 20.67 -15.80 1.43
C PRO A 866 22.06 -16.17 0.87
N LEU A 867 23.15 -15.68 1.49
CA LEU A 867 24.52 -15.75 0.96
C LEU A 867 25.46 -16.64 1.78
N ARG A 868 24.93 -17.41 2.73
CA ARG A 868 25.72 -18.35 3.54
C ARG A 868 26.52 -19.31 2.63
N ASN A 869 27.80 -19.48 2.93
CA ASN A 869 28.78 -20.27 2.16
C ASN A 869 29.09 -19.75 0.73
N GLN A 870 28.72 -18.50 0.38
CA GLN A 870 29.12 -17.86 -0.88
C GLN A 870 30.31 -16.92 -0.66
N SER A 871 31.21 -16.81 -1.64
CA SER A 871 32.41 -15.94 -1.53
C SER A 871 32.04 -14.46 -1.31
N VAL A 872 30.94 -14.01 -1.93
CA VAL A 872 30.44 -12.64 -1.81
C VAL A 872 30.08 -12.24 -0.38
N ALA A 873 29.74 -13.20 0.49
CA ALA A 873 29.47 -12.92 1.89
C ALA A 873 30.77 -12.50 2.62
N GLN A 874 31.89 -13.18 2.34
CA GLN A 874 33.18 -12.79 2.89
C GLN A 874 33.65 -11.45 2.33
N ASP A 875 33.51 -11.23 1.02
CA ASP A 875 33.85 -9.94 0.39
C ASP A 875 33.03 -8.77 0.98
N PHE A 876 31.80 -9.05 1.43
CA PHE A 876 30.95 -8.07 2.10
C PHE A 876 31.42 -7.78 3.53
N LEU A 877 31.80 -8.81 4.30
CA LEU A 877 32.40 -8.63 5.63
C LEU A 877 33.73 -7.86 5.55
N ASP A 878 34.59 -8.20 4.58
CA ASP A 878 35.87 -7.51 4.35
C ASP A 878 35.67 -6.03 3.98
N TYR A 879 34.57 -5.70 3.31
CA TYR A 879 34.18 -4.30 3.05
C TYR A 879 33.74 -3.58 4.33
N LEU A 880 32.94 -4.23 5.18
CA LEU A 880 32.49 -3.65 6.45
C LEU A 880 33.67 -3.36 7.40
N ASP A 881 34.72 -4.18 7.37
CA ASP A 881 35.95 -3.94 8.15
C ASP A 881 36.70 -2.66 7.73
N GLN A 882 36.57 -2.26 6.46
CA GLN A 882 37.19 -1.05 5.93
C GLN A 882 36.36 0.20 6.19
N GLU A 883 35.05 0.06 6.44
CA GLU A 883 34.15 1.17 6.72
C GLU A 883 34.40 1.73 8.13
N SER A 884 34.70 3.03 8.21
CA SER A 884 34.98 3.72 9.47
C SER A 884 33.75 4.40 10.08
N THR A 885 32.64 4.42 9.34
CA THR A 885 31.41 5.14 9.73
C THR A 885 30.39 4.27 10.46
N ILE A 886 30.67 2.97 10.60
CA ILE A 886 29.75 1.97 11.18
C ILE A 886 30.25 1.44 12.51
N ASP A 887 29.32 0.95 13.34
CA ASP A 887 29.64 0.13 14.50
C ASP A 887 29.96 -1.29 14.03
N ARG A 888 31.25 -1.55 13.82
CA ARG A 888 31.74 -2.78 13.17
C ARG A 888 31.33 -4.04 13.91
N GLU A 889 31.52 -4.07 15.23
CA GLU A 889 31.21 -5.24 16.06
C GLU A 889 29.71 -5.56 16.01
N LEU A 890 28.86 -4.53 16.17
CA LEU A 890 27.42 -4.72 16.14
C LEU A 890 26.90 -5.11 14.75
N VAL A 891 27.43 -4.49 13.69
CA VAL A 891 27.01 -4.81 12.31
C VAL A 891 27.46 -6.22 11.92
N HIS A 892 28.66 -6.66 12.31
CA HIS A 892 29.13 -8.02 12.05
C HIS A 892 28.24 -9.07 12.71
N ASP A 893 27.91 -8.90 14.00
CA ASP A 893 26.98 -9.80 14.72
C ASP A 893 25.61 -9.88 14.04
N ARG A 894 25.08 -8.76 13.55
CA ARG A 894 23.79 -8.73 12.84
C ARG A 894 23.84 -9.37 11.46
N VAL A 895 24.94 -9.23 10.72
CA VAL A 895 25.13 -9.95 9.45
C VAL A 895 25.22 -11.45 9.70
N ASP A 896 26.00 -11.89 10.69
CA ASP A 896 26.14 -13.31 11.04
C ASP A 896 24.81 -13.97 11.43
N LYS A 897 23.97 -13.24 12.18
CA LYS A 897 22.61 -13.68 12.54
C LYS A 897 21.68 -13.74 11.33
N ALA A 898 21.82 -12.80 10.39
CA ALA A 898 20.96 -12.73 9.22
C ALA A 898 21.38 -13.70 8.10
N LEU A 899 22.63 -14.15 8.05
CA LEU A 899 23.11 -15.08 7.03
C LEU A 899 22.35 -16.41 7.08
N GLY A 900 21.71 -16.78 5.98
CA GLY A 900 20.88 -17.99 5.88
C GLY A 900 21.00 -18.70 4.54
N ASP A 901 20.35 -19.87 4.45
CA ASP A 901 20.24 -20.71 3.25
C ASP A 901 18.86 -20.62 2.58
N GLU A 902 18.03 -19.65 2.99
CA GLU A 902 16.68 -19.44 2.46
C GLU A 902 16.69 -18.94 1.01
N ASP A 903 15.69 -19.33 0.20
CA ASP A 903 15.53 -18.85 -1.17
C ASP A 903 14.75 -17.53 -1.22
N VAL A 904 15.40 -16.46 -0.79
CA VAL A 904 14.83 -15.10 -0.79
C VAL A 904 15.34 -14.31 -2.00
N ALA A 905 14.43 -13.60 -2.69
CA ALA A 905 14.77 -12.75 -3.84
C ALA A 905 15.21 -11.33 -3.46
N ARG A 906 15.22 -11.01 -2.15
CA ARG A 906 15.40 -9.67 -1.60
C ARG A 906 16.12 -9.68 -0.25
N ILE A 907 16.89 -8.62 0.02
CA ILE A 907 17.48 -8.30 1.31
C ILE A 907 17.04 -6.88 1.69
N ASP A 908 16.39 -6.73 2.83
CA ASP A 908 16.01 -5.45 3.41
C ASP A 908 17.05 -5.01 4.43
N VAL A 909 17.44 -3.73 4.39
CA VAL A 909 18.46 -3.13 5.26
C VAL A 909 17.88 -1.91 5.95
N PHE A 910 17.95 -1.90 7.28
CA PHE A 910 17.48 -0.81 8.13
C PHE A 910 18.67 -0.13 8.80
N GLY A 911 18.85 1.17 8.59
CA GLY A 911 19.94 1.94 9.18
C GLY A 911 19.49 2.79 10.36
N SER A 912 20.37 2.92 11.36
CA SER A 912 20.15 3.75 12.55
C SER A 912 21.47 4.32 13.08
N TYR A 913 21.41 5.51 13.66
CA TYR A 913 22.43 6.06 14.56
C TYR A 913 22.19 5.63 16.01
N PRO A 914 23.22 5.68 16.86
CA PRO A 914 23.07 5.50 18.30
C PRO A 914 22.13 6.56 18.86
N ARG A 915 21.31 6.16 19.83
CA ARG A 915 20.30 7.02 20.43
C ARG A 915 20.96 8.13 21.24
N THR A 916 20.48 9.37 21.08
CA THR A 916 21.06 10.54 21.73
C THR A 916 20.02 11.65 21.95
N LEU A 917 20.39 12.74 22.63
CA LEU A 917 19.47 13.85 22.89
C LEU A 917 19.08 14.62 21.61
N PRO A 918 17.90 15.25 21.57
CA PRO A 918 17.39 15.96 20.39
C PRO A 918 18.34 17.06 19.89
N VAL A 919 19.11 17.67 20.81
CA VAL A 919 20.07 18.73 20.53
C VAL A 919 21.19 18.30 19.58
N ALA A 920 21.50 17.00 19.49
CA ALA A 920 22.56 16.49 18.62
C ALA A 920 22.15 16.40 17.14
N TYR A 921 20.85 16.49 16.82
CA TYR A 921 20.35 16.33 15.44
C TYR A 921 20.42 17.65 14.67
N SER A 922 21.51 17.86 13.93
CA SER A 922 21.84 19.15 13.27
C SER A 922 20.89 19.53 12.13
N GLY A 923 20.29 18.56 11.45
CA GLY A 923 19.33 18.79 10.37
C GLY A 923 17.93 19.21 10.82
N LEU A 924 17.57 18.93 12.08
CA LEU A 924 16.22 19.09 12.62
C LEU A 924 15.70 20.53 12.53
N LEU A 925 16.58 21.49 12.87
CA LEU A 925 16.20 22.89 13.10
C LEU A 925 16.88 23.87 12.13
N ARG A 926 17.65 23.40 11.16
CA ARG A 926 18.38 24.26 10.21
C ARG A 926 17.46 25.26 9.50
N SER A 927 16.35 24.77 8.95
CA SER A 927 15.34 25.62 8.29
C SER A 927 14.58 26.53 9.27
N VAL A 928 14.51 26.14 10.55
CA VAL A 928 13.90 26.94 11.61
C VAL A 928 14.78 28.12 11.97
N ARG A 929 16.09 27.88 12.17
CA ARG A 929 17.10 28.91 12.38
C ARG A 929 17.07 29.96 11.27
N GLU A 930 17.18 29.53 10.02
CA GLU A 930 17.15 30.45 8.86
C GLU A 930 15.87 31.31 8.82
N SER A 931 14.73 30.75 9.24
CA SER A 931 13.48 31.50 9.30
C SER A 931 13.46 32.50 10.45
N TRP A 932 14.02 32.14 11.60
CA TRP A 932 14.16 33.03 12.74
C TRP A 932 15.15 34.17 12.43
N ASP A 933 16.27 33.87 11.79
CA ASP A 933 17.28 34.86 11.41
C ASP A 933 16.72 35.97 10.52
N ARG A 934 15.85 35.59 9.57
CA ARG A 934 15.12 36.56 8.75
C ARG A 934 14.06 37.34 9.51
N ALA A 935 13.47 36.75 10.56
CA ALA A 935 12.36 37.35 11.30
C ALA A 935 12.81 38.20 12.49
N HIS A 936 13.94 37.89 13.13
CA HIS A 936 14.30 38.44 14.45
C HIS A 936 14.48 39.96 14.44
N SER A 937 14.79 40.58 13.31
CA SER A 937 15.03 42.02 13.20
C SER A 937 13.73 42.85 13.14
N SER A 938 12.59 42.24 12.80
CA SER A 938 11.30 42.93 12.63
C SER A 938 10.24 42.45 13.62
N ALA A 939 9.65 43.38 14.38
CA ALA A 939 8.61 43.04 15.36
C ALA A 939 7.40 42.33 14.75
N GLY A 940 6.96 42.74 13.55
CA GLY A 940 5.85 42.09 12.85
C GLY A 940 6.21 40.69 12.34
N ALA A 941 7.44 40.48 11.86
CA ALA A 941 7.90 39.17 11.42
C ALA A 941 8.07 38.20 12.59
N ARG A 942 8.58 38.67 13.74
CA ARG A 942 8.65 37.91 15.00
C ARG A 942 7.26 37.47 15.46
N ASP A 943 6.28 38.38 15.46
CA ASP A 943 4.90 38.04 15.83
C ASP A 943 4.32 36.97 14.89
N ALA A 944 4.51 37.11 13.57
CA ALA A 944 4.06 36.12 12.60
C ALA A 944 4.75 34.75 12.76
N PHE A 945 6.03 34.72 13.16
CA PHE A 945 6.76 33.49 13.43
C PHE A 945 6.17 32.71 14.61
N TRP A 946 5.86 33.38 15.73
CA TRP A 946 5.47 32.73 16.99
C TRP A 946 3.96 32.66 17.27
N ARG A 947 3.14 33.46 16.58
CA ARG A 947 1.69 33.52 16.78
C ARG A 947 1.02 32.15 16.59
N PHE A 948 0.29 31.71 17.62
CA PHE A 948 -0.48 30.46 17.69
C PHE A 948 0.34 29.17 17.38
N ARG A 949 1.64 29.15 17.69
CA ARG A 949 2.52 27.96 17.53
C ARG A 949 2.47 27.02 18.73
N ARG A 950 2.52 27.60 19.92
CA ARG A 950 2.42 26.86 21.18
C ARG A 950 1.00 26.32 21.36
N ALA A 951 0.88 25.08 21.83
CA ALA A 951 -0.41 24.44 22.09
C ALA A 951 -0.56 23.96 23.54
N ARG A 952 0.43 24.19 24.40
CA ARG A 952 0.42 23.86 25.83
C ARG A 952 0.88 25.06 26.69
N PRO A 953 0.48 25.13 27.96
CA PRO A 953 1.14 25.99 28.96
C PRO A 953 2.66 25.72 29.01
N LEU A 954 3.47 26.69 29.44
CA LEU A 954 4.94 26.55 29.49
C LEU A 954 5.44 25.29 30.21
N SER A 955 4.82 24.91 31.33
CA SER A 955 5.17 23.69 32.07
C SER A 955 5.05 22.40 31.24
N GLY A 956 4.27 22.40 30.15
CA GLY A 956 4.16 21.30 29.19
C GLY A 956 4.68 21.65 27.79
N GLY A 957 5.36 22.78 27.61
CA GLY A 957 5.86 23.24 26.30
C GLY A 957 7.27 23.78 26.29
N LEU A 958 7.98 23.67 27.40
CA LEU A 958 9.40 23.98 27.49
C LEU A 958 10.23 22.68 27.43
N PRO A 959 11.44 22.71 26.84
CA PRO A 959 12.30 21.54 26.70
C PRO A 959 13.05 21.22 28.01
N PHE A 960 12.34 21.12 29.14
CA PHE A 960 12.89 20.90 30.47
C PHE A 960 12.11 19.81 31.21
N GLY A 961 12.81 19.05 32.06
CA GLY A 961 12.15 18.25 33.10
C GLY A 961 11.55 19.12 34.20
N ASP A 962 10.66 18.54 35.01
CA ASP A 962 10.05 19.27 36.13
C ASP A 962 11.10 19.72 37.15
N ALA A 963 12.07 18.86 37.48
CA ALA A 963 13.14 19.20 38.41
C ALA A 963 13.96 20.39 37.91
N GLU A 964 14.39 20.36 36.64
CA GLU A 964 15.16 21.45 36.05
C GLU A 964 14.38 22.77 36.03
N ARG A 965 13.11 22.73 35.59
CA ARG A 965 12.23 23.90 35.56
C ARG A 965 12.07 24.52 36.94
N LEU A 966 11.75 23.73 37.96
CA LEU A 966 11.54 24.21 39.32
C LEU A 966 12.84 24.78 39.91
N THR A 967 13.98 24.14 39.66
CA THR A 967 15.29 24.65 40.10
C THR A 967 15.66 25.96 39.41
N MET A 968 15.37 26.13 38.12
CA MET A 968 15.56 27.41 37.44
C MET A 968 14.65 28.52 38.00
N VAL A 969 13.39 28.20 38.35
CA VAL A 969 12.48 29.15 39.01
C VAL A 969 13.02 29.54 40.38
N ARG A 970 13.53 28.58 41.17
CA ARG A 970 14.17 28.85 42.46
C ARG A 970 15.41 29.72 42.29
N GLY A 971 16.27 29.39 41.32
CA GLY A 971 17.49 30.13 41.01
C GLY A 971 17.21 31.56 40.57
N TRP A 972 16.13 31.79 39.81
CA TRP A 972 15.65 33.13 39.48
C TRP A 972 15.34 33.97 40.72
N TRP A 973 14.65 33.39 41.70
CA TRP A 973 14.34 34.09 42.94
C TRP A 973 15.60 34.40 43.75
N THR A 974 16.47 33.41 43.94
CA THR A 974 17.74 33.59 44.64
C THR A 974 18.61 34.67 43.98
N ALA A 975 18.79 34.60 42.66
CA ALA A 975 19.54 35.60 41.89
C ALA A 975 18.89 36.98 41.98
N THR A 976 17.55 37.07 41.93
CA THR A 976 16.85 38.36 42.06
C THR A 976 17.09 38.99 43.43
N LEU A 977 17.05 38.22 44.52
CA LEU A 977 17.34 38.72 45.88
C LEU A 977 18.78 39.23 46.01
N ALA A 978 19.73 38.53 45.37
CA ALA A 978 21.15 38.90 45.38
C ALA A 978 21.51 40.04 44.42
N GLY A 979 20.61 40.46 43.52
CA GLY A 979 20.92 41.43 42.47
C GLY A 979 21.59 40.82 41.22
N GLY A 980 21.62 39.49 41.12
CA GLY A 980 22.21 38.72 40.01
C GLY A 980 21.34 38.60 38.76
N ILE A 981 20.26 39.39 38.64
CA ILE A 981 19.43 39.48 37.43
C ILE A 981 19.37 40.94 36.97
N GLU A 982 19.87 41.20 35.77
CA GLU A 982 19.79 42.51 35.13
C GLU A 982 18.73 42.50 34.03
N ARG A 983 17.79 43.44 34.10
CA ARG A 983 16.70 43.60 33.14
C ARG A 983 16.25 45.05 33.06
N ALA A 984 15.69 45.44 31.91
CA ALA A 984 15.07 46.75 31.75
C ALA A 984 13.82 46.91 32.63
N PRO A 985 13.47 48.14 33.03
CA PRO A 985 12.19 48.41 33.68
C PRO A 985 11.01 47.94 32.82
N TRP A 986 9.99 47.36 33.47
CA TRP A 986 8.76 46.99 32.79
C TRP A 986 8.08 48.23 32.17
N GLY A 987 7.56 48.09 30.95
CA GLY A 987 7.04 49.21 30.14
C GLY A 987 8.08 49.85 29.22
N GLY A 988 9.36 49.45 29.29
CA GLY A 988 10.37 49.78 28.28
C GLY A 988 10.05 49.11 26.93
N HIS A 989 10.23 49.84 25.83
CA HIS A 989 9.89 49.37 24.47
C HIS A 989 11.06 48.68 23.74
N SER A 990 12.20 48.45 24.41
CA SER A 990 13.38 47.87 23.78
C SER A 990 13.31 46.35 23.79
N ASP A 991 13.01 45.76 22.63
CA ASP A 991 12.99 44.31 22.45
C ASP A 991 14.39 43.69 22.34
N THR A 992 15.42 44.50 22.10
CA THR A 992 16.78 44.05 21.78
C THR A 992 17.74 44.12 22.96
N GLN A 993 17.34 44.71 24.08
CA GLN A 993 18.16 44.72 25.29
C GLN A 993 18.05 43.35 25.99
N PRO A 994 19.15 42.61 26.18
CA PRO A 994 19.10 41.29 26.80
C PRO A 994 18.83 41.38 28.29
N VAL A 995 18.12 40.37 28.81
CA VAL A 995 18.17 40.01 30.22
C VAL A 995 19.51 39.32 30.47
N ARG A 996 20.18 39.63 31.59
CA ARG A 996 21.45 39.01 31.96
C ARG A 996 21.36 38.38 33.35
N VAL A 997 22.03 37.25 33.54
CA VAL A 997 22.22 36.58 34.82
C VAL A 997 23.70 36.60 35.18
N TRP A 998 24.02 36.85 36.45
CA TRP A 998 25.40 36.83 36.93
C TRP A 998 25.86 35.39 37.13
N ASP A 999 27.02 35.05 36.57
CA ASP A 999 27.72 33.78 36.80
C ASP A 999 28.66 33.95 38.00
N THR A 1000 28.30 33.35 39.13
CA THR A 1000 29.08 33.44 40.38
C THR A 1000 30.41 32.69 40.30
N GLU A 1001 30.55 31.72 39.38
CA GLU A 1001 31.81 30.98 39.21
C GLU A 1001 32.80 31.79 38.37
N GLU A 1002 32.34 32.29 37.22
CA GLU A 1002 33.18 33.03 36.26
C GLU A 1002 33.23 34.55 36.52
N GLN A 1003 32.43 35.06 37.47
CA GLN A 1003 32.33 36.47 37.84
C GLN A 1003 32.01 37.38 36.64
N GLU A 1004 31.03 36.98 35.82
CA GLU A 1004 30.61 37.75 34.64
C GLU A 1004 29.09 37.72 34.40
N TRP A 1005 28.61 38.69 33.63
CA TRP A 1005 27.21 38.73 33.19
C TRP A 1005 27.00 37.90 31.92
N VAL A 1006 26.12 36.90 32.02
CA VAL A 1006 25.74 36.02 30.91
C VAL A 1006 24.37 36.43 30.37
N ALA A 1007 24.26 36.63 29.06
CA ALA A 1007 23.04 37.14 28.42
C ALA A 1007 22.11 36.02 27.92
N PHE A 1008 20.81 36.16 28.20
CA PHE A 1008 19.77 35.41 27.51
C PHE A 1008 19.57 35.94 26.08
N PRO A 1009 19.01 35.15 25.15
CA PRO A 1009 18.76 35.59 23.79
C PRO A 1009 17.89 36.85 23.73
N ALA A 1010 18.31 37.82 22.91
CA ALA A 1010 17.55 39.03 22.63
C ALA A 1010 17.53 39.29 21.11
N PRO A 1011 16.36 39.51 20.49
CA PRO A 1011 15.02 39.49 21.10
C PRO A 1011 14.54 38.08 21.48
N MET A 1012 13.70 37.99 22.53
CA MET A 1012 13.03 36.76 22.96
C MET A 1012 11.79 36.44 22.10
N LEU A 1013 11.26 35.21 22.21
CA LEU A 1013 9.99 34.80 21.58
C LEU A 1013 8.80 35.63 22.09
N THR A 1014 8.73 35.86 23.41
CA THR A 1014 7.85 36.85 24.05
C THR A 1014 8.69 38.05 24.51
N PRO A 1015 8.87 39.09 23.68
CA PRO A 1015 9.71 40.22 24.04
C PRO A 1015 9.00 41.22 24.98
N PRO A 1016 9.74 42.16 25.61
CA PRO A 1016 9.18 43.14 26.54
C PRO A 1016 7.99 43.93 26.00
N SER A 1017 7.99 44.31 24.72
CA SER A 1017 6.87 45.01 24.07
C SER A 1017 5.56 44.23 24.02
N ARG A 1018 5.60 42.91 24.28
CA ARG A 1018 4.43 42.00 24.30
C ARG A 1018 4.06 41.55 25.72
N MET A 1019 4.82 41.94 26.74
CA MET A 1019 4.54 41.59 28.13
C MET A 1019 3.41 42.42 28.71
N ILE A 1020 2.41 41.75 29.29
CA ILE A 1020 1.24 42.42 29.89
C ILE A 1020 1.50 42.83 31.34
N THR A 1021 2.34 42.09 32.06
CA THR A 1021 2.69 42.36 33.46
C THR A 1021 4.19 42.21 33.66
N ALA A 1022 4.73 42.88 34.70
CA ALA A 1022 6.16 42.82 35.02
C ALA A 1022 6.64 41.40 35.38
N ASN A 1023 5.79 40.58 36.01
CA ASN A 1023 6.15 39.21 36.41
C ASN A 1023 6.24 38.24 35.21
N ALA A 1024 6.07 38.71 33.97
CA ALA A 1024 6.21 37.91 32.76
C ALA A 1024 7.68 37.70 32.32
N TRP A 1025 8.64 38.38 32.95
CA TRP A 1025 10.07 38.23 32.63
C TRP A 1025 10.58 36.80 32.76
N LEU A 1026 10.38 36.14 33.90
CA LEU A 1026 10.83 34.76 34.12
C LEU A 1026 10.19 33.79 33.12
N PRO A 1027 8.85 33.74 32.95
CA PRO A 1027 8.23 32.92 31.91
C PRO A 1027 8.80 33.14 30.51
N ALA A 1028 9.06 34.39 30.11
CA ALA A 1028 9.62 34.70 28.78
C ALA A 1028 11.09 34.28 28.65
N VAL A 1029 11.88 34.41 29.72
CA VAL A 1029 13.27 33.92 29.79
C VAL A 1029 13.33 32.40 29.69
N LEU A 1030 12.39 31.68 30.31
CA LEU A 1030 12.33 30.23 30.15
C LEU A 1030 11.82 29.83 28.75
N GLU A 1031 10.84 30.55 28.18
CA GLU A 1031 10.38 30.32 26.80
C GLU A 1031 11.50 30.52 25.76
N SER A 1032 12.40 31.47 25.98
CA SER A 1032 13.51 31.73 25.05
C SER A 1032 14.55 30.62 25.00
N SER A 1033 14.49 29.59 25.87
CA SER A 1033 15.37 28.41 25.78
C SER A 1033 15.19 27.63 24.48
N LEU A 1034 14.01 27.72 23.87
CA LEU A 1034 13.77 27.19 22.53
C LEU A 1034 14.70 27.83 21.49
N LEU A 1035 15.08 29.10 21.65
CA LEU A 1035 16.00 29.77 20.73
C LEU A 1035 17.45 29.26 20.89
N ALA A 1036 17.82 28.71 22.04
CA ALA A 1036 19.15 28.12 22.25
C ALA A 1036 19.37 26.92 21.33
N TYR A 1037 18.35 26.09 21.11
CA TYR A 1037 18.38 24.99 20.14
C TYR A 1037 18.71 25.45 18.72
N LEU A 1038 18.33 26.68 18.34
CA LEU A 1038 18.66 27.25 17.03
C LEU A 1038 20.13 27.68 16.94
N ARG A 1039 20.78 27.95 18.07
CA ARG A 1039 22.17 28.45 18.15
C ARG A 1039 23.22 27.35 18.30
N VAL A 1040 22.81 26.11 18.58
CA VAL A 1040 23.72 24.96 18.79
C VAL A 1040 24.69 24.75 17.64
N GLY A 1041 24.26 24.98 16.39
CA GLY A 1041 25.12 24.81 15.23
C GLY A 1041 26.26 25.84 15.13
N GLU A 1042 26.18 26.95 15.87
CA GLU A 1042 27.21 28.01 15.93
C GLU A 1042 27.96 27.98 17.26
N ASP A 1043 27.22 27.91 18.37
CA ASP A 1043 27.74 28.11 19.72
C ASP A 1043 27.92 26.78 20.49
N GLY A 1044 27.62 25.63 19.87
CA GLY A 1044 27.61 24.32 20.54
C GLY A 1044 26.62 24.26 21.71
N LEU A 1045 26.89 23.41 22.71
CA LEU A 1045 26.06 23.33 23.92
C LEU A 1045 26.13 24.60 24.79
N GLN A 1046 27.11 25.49 24.57
CA GLN A 1046 27.22 26.76 25.29
C GLN A 1046 26.06 27.72 24.98
N ALA A 1047 25.30 27.48 23.91
CA ALA A 1047 24.03 28.16 23.66
C ALA A 1047 23.07 28.08 24.87
N PHE A 1048 23.14 27.03 25.70
CA PHE A 1048 22.30 26.83 26.88
C PHE A 1048 22.89 27.39 28.18
N ARG A 1049 24.11 27.95 28.14
CA ARG A 1049 24.81 28.46 29.33
C ARG A 1049 23.97 29.38 30.22
N PRO A 1050 23.17 30.34 29.70
CA PRO A 1050 22.39 31.24 30.56
C PRO A 1050 21.41 30.50 31.50
N TRP A 1051 20.79 29.40 31.04
CA TRP A 1051 19.86 28.61 31.85
C TRP A 1051 20.58 27.72 32.86
N ARG A 1052 21.76 27.18 32.51
CA ARG A 1052 22.61 26.48 33.48
C ARG A 1052 23.09 27.41 34.59
N VAL A 1053 23.51 28.63 34.26
CA VAL A 1053 23.89 29.64 35.25
C VAL A 1053 22.69 29.98 36.14
N LEU A 1054 21.51 30.19 35.55
CA LEU A 1054 20.28 30.42 36.31
C LEU A 1054 19.96 29.27 37.27
N ARG A 1055 20.13 28.01 36.83
CA ARG A 1055 19.94 26.81 37.65
C ARG A 1055 20.94 26.75 38.81
N ARG A 1056 22.21 27.09 38.57
CA ARG A 1056 23.32 27.06 39.55
C ARG A 1056 23.12 27.97 40.76
N TRP A 1057 22.33 29.05 40.61
CA TRP A 1057 21.88 29.85 41.76
C TRP A 1057 21.02 29.06 42.76
N ALA A 1058 20.51 27.89 42.38
CA ALA A 1058 19.75 27.00 43.24
C ALA A 1058 20.40 25.62 43.45
N ASP A 1059 21.00 25.04 42.41
CA ASP A 1059 21.67 23.74 42.46
C ASP A 1059 22.84 23.69 41.48
N ALA A 1060 24.03 23.42 42.00
CA ALA A 1060 25.29 23.38 41.25
C ALA A 1060 25.69 21.97 40.78
N SER A 1061 24.85 20.96 41.01
CA SER A 1061 25.11 19.60 40.55
C SER A 1061 25.17 19.48 39.02
N VAL A 1062 25.86 18.43 38.56
CA VAL A 1062 26.17 18.27 37.14
C VAL A 1062 24.98 17.72 36.36
N ASN A 1063 24.44 16.55 36.71
CA ASN A 1063 23.42 15.87 35.88
C ASN A 1063 22.09 15.58 36.60
N GLU A 1064 22.07 15.51 37.93
CA GLU A 1064 20.91 15.14 38.73
C GLU A 1064 20.77 16.07 39.94
N PRO A 1065 19.56 16.39 40.41
CA PRO A 1065 19.33 17.19 41.62
C PRO A 1065 20.13 16.66 42.81
N GLN A 1066 20.65 17.56 43.63
CA GLN A 1066 21.38 17.17 44.83
C GLN A 1066 20.42 16.53 45.86
N ILE A 1067 20.65 15.26 46.20
CA ILE A 1067 19.90 14.51 47.22
C ILE A 1067 20.85 14.20 48.39
N ALA A 1068 21.22 15.20 49.19
CA ALA A 1068 22.05 14.97 50.38
C ALA A 1068 21.57 15.78 51.59
N PHE A 1069 21.37 15.11 52.73
CA PHE A 1069 21.00 15.75 53.99
C PHE A 1069 22.23 16.41 54.63
N GLY A 1070 22.13 17.70 54.96
CA GLY A 1070 23.17 18.44 55.69
C GLY A 1070 24.28 19.03 54.82
N VAL A 1071 24.14 19.02 53.49
CA VAL A 1071 25.02 19.78 52.59
C VAL A 1071 24.40 21.15 52.32
N THR A 1072 25.19 22.21 52.49
CA THR A 1072 24.79 23.58 52.19
C THR A 1072 24.51 23.72 50.69
N THR A 1073 23.32 24.20 50.33
CA THR A 1073 22.96 24.44 48.92
C THR A 1073 23.43 25.84 48.48
N PRO A 1074 23.57 26.11 47.16
CA PRO A 1074 23.84 27.47 46.67
C PRO A 1074 22.85 28.53 47.17
N VAL A 1075 21.59 28.14 47.41
CA VAL A 1075 20.58 29.03 48.02
C VAL A 1075 20.96 29.38 49.45
N ASP A 1076 21.33 28.38 50.25
CA ASP A 1076 21.75 28.57 51.65
C ASP A 1076 22.99 29.47 51.74
N GLU A 1077 23.99 29.24 50.87
CA GLU A 1077 25.22 30.04 50.82
C GLU A 1077 24.94 31.49 50.43
N THR A 1078 24.15 31.70 49.38
CA THR A 1078 23.78 33.03 48.90
C THR A 1078 23.00 33.79 49.98
N VAL A 1079 21.98 33.17 50.56
CA VAL A 1079 21.16 33.80 51.60
C VAL A 1079 21.98 34.10 52.85
N SER A 1080 22.81 33.16 53.31
CA SER A 1080 23.69 33.37 54.47
C SER A 1080 24.65 34.54 54.24
N THR A 1081 25.17 34.67 53.00
CA THR A 1081 26.04 35.77 52.59
C THR A 1081 25.30 37.11 52.54
N LEU A 1082 24.08 37.16 51.98
CA LEU A 1082 23.26 38.37 51.98
C LEU A 1082 22.92 38.84 53.40
N LEU A 1083 22.62 37.92 54.31
CA LEU A 1083 22.33 38.26 55.71
C LEU A 1083 23.59 38.77 56.43
N GLY A 1084 24.72 38.07 56.30
CA GLY A 1084 25.97 38.42 56.99
C GLY A 1084 26.65 39.67 56.43
N ARG A 1085 26.79 39.76 55.10
CA ARG A 1085 27.59 40.79 54.42
C ARG A 1085 26.78 41.87 53.71
N GLY A 1086 25.48 41.66 53.51
CA GLY A 1086 24.59 42.62 52.86
C GLY A 1086 24.67 42.64 51.34
N GLN A 1087 25.59 41.89 50.72
CA GLN A 1087 25.75 41.78 49.27
C GLN A 1087 26.49 40.49 48.91
N VAL A 1088 26.35 40.05 47.66
CA VAL A 1088 27.06 38.91 47.07
C VAL A 1088 27.83 39.44 45.85
N ASP A 1089 29.12 39.13 45.73
CA ASP A 1089 29.96 39.49 44.57
C ASP A 1089 29.95 40.97 44.14
N GLY A 1090 29.69 41.89 45.08
CA GLY A 1090 29.57 43.33 44.78
C GLY A 1090 28.31 43.71 44.00
N LEU A 1091 27.35 42.78 43.86
CA LEU A 1091 26.05 43.02 43.26
C LEU A 1091 25.15 43.86 44.18
N THR A 1092 24.25 44.64 43.58
CA THR A 1092 23.26 45.43 44.34
C THR A 1092 22.04 44.56 44.66
N PRO A 1093 21.83 44.15 45.91
CA PRO A 1093 20.75 43.25 46.29
C PRO A 1093 19.38 43.90 46.22
N ALA A 1094 18.33 43.08 46.24
CA ALA A 1094 16.96 43.56 46.30
C ALA A 1094 16.63 44.27 47.63
N ALA A 1095 15.54 45.04 47.62
CA ALA A 1095 14.99 45.72 48.80
C ALA A 1095 15.96 46.70 49.53
N GLY A 1096 17.11 47.04 48.95
CA GLY A 1096 18.08 47.98 49.53
C GLY A 1096 18.59 47.51 50.89
N ILE A 1097 18.96 46.22 51.00
CA ILE A 1097 19.51 45.62 52.23
C ILE A 1097 21.00 45.90 52.44
N ASP A 1098 21.70 46.29 51.38
CA ASP A 1098 23.09 46.75 51.35
C ASP A 1098 23.30 47.98 52.24
N GLN A 1099 22.25 48.79 52.42
CA GLN A 1099 22.25 49.98 53.27
C GLN A 1099 22.08 49.67 54.77
N LEU A 1100 21.82 48.42 55.12
CA LEU A 1100 21.60 47.97 56.51
C LEU A 1100 22.86 47.27 57.03
N THR A 1101 23.17 47.45 58.32
CA THR A 1101 24.33 46.83 58.98
C THR A 1101 23.98 45.64 59.87
N ASP A 1102 22.74 45.54 60.34
CA ASP A 1102 22.25 44.46 61.21
C ASP A 1102 21.72 43.27 60.37
N PRO A 1103 22.29 42.06 60.50
CA PRO A 1103 21.82 40.86 59.82
C PRO A 1103 20.33 40.55 60.04
N GLU A 1104 19.76 40.82 61.21
CA GLU A 1104 18.35 40.52 61.47
C GLU A 1104 17.42 41.55 60.82
N LEU A 1105 17.81 42.84 60.76
CA LEU A 1105 17.08 43.84 59.95
C LEU A 1105 17.11 43.51 58.45
N ARG A 1106 18.24 42.97 57.95
CA ARG A 1106 18.32 42.46 56.58
C ARG A 1106 17.37 41.30 56.36
N ARG A 1107 17.30 40.36 57.32
CA ARG A 1107 16.36 39.23 57.29
C ARG A 1107 14.91 39.70 57.22
N GLU A 1108 14.50 40.58 58.13
CA GLU A 1108 13.14 41.14 58.16
C GLU A 1108 12.76 41.79 56.82
N LYS A 1109 13.67 42.57 56.23
CA LYS A 1109 13.43 43.27 54.97
C LYS A 1109 13.35 42.31 53.77
N LEU A 1110 14.18 41.28 53.72
CA LEU A 1110 14.11 40.23 52.71
C LEU A 1110 12.82 39.41 52.83
N LEU A 1111 12.42 39.03 54.05
CA LEU A 1111 11.16 38.33 54.29
C LEU A 1111 9.96 39.17 53.85
N SER A 1112 9.94 40.46 54.22
CA SER A 1112 8.90 41.40 53.78
C SER A 1112 8.84 41.53 52.26
N TYR A 1113 9.99 41.58 51.58
CA TYR A 1113 10.04 41.63 50.11
C TYR A 1113 9.46 40.36 49.48
N CYS A 1114 9.80 39.17 50.02
CA CYS A 1114 9.23 37.90 49.58
C CYS A 1114 7.70 37.86 49.81
N ASP A 1115 7.23 38.31 50.98
CA ASP A 1115 5.81 38.32 51.34
C ASP A 1115 4.97 39.21 50.42
N VAL A 1116 5.51 40.36 49.98
CA VAL A 1116 4.84 41.22 49.00
C VAL A 1116 4.64 40.50 47.66
N ILE A 1117 5.66 39.80 47.17
CA ILE A 1117 5.57 39.08 45.89
C ILE A 1117 4.66 37.86 46.00
N LEU A 1118 4.74 37.10 47.10
CA LEU A 1118 3.83 35.98 47.36
C LEU A 1118 2.38 36.45 47.43
N GLY A 1119 2.11 37.56 48.13
CA GLY A 1119 0.79 38.18 48.19
C GLY A 1119 0.26 38.59 46.81
N ASP A 1120 1.10 39.19 45.97
CA ASP A 1120 0.75 39.54 44.59
C ASP A 1120 0.40 38.28 43.76
N LEU A 1121 1.23 37.24 43.82
CA LEU A 1121 0.97 35.96 43.14
C LEU A 1121 -0.34 35.32 43.59
N GLU A 1122 -0.57 35.26 44.91
CA GLU A 1122 -1.74 34.63 45.50
C GLU A 1122 -3.04 35.41 45.23
N GLN A 1123 -2.97 36.74 45.21
CA GLN A 1123 -4.13 37.60 44.97
C GLN A 1123 -4.48 37.68 43.48
N ASN A 1124 -3.48 37.77 42.61
CA ASN A 1124 -3.68 38.19 41.22
C ASN A 1124 -3.51 37.06 40.20
N TYR A 1125 -2.87 35.95 40.53
CA TYR A 1125 -2.53 34.91 39.55
C TYR A 1125 -2.97 33.50 39.94
N LEU A 1126 -3.03 33.15 41.22
CA LEU A 1126 -3.44 31.82 41.67
C LEU A 1126 -4.97 31.66 41.72
N PRO A 1127 -5.51 30.48 41.33
CA PRO A 1127 -6.94 30.24 41.37
C PRO A 1127 -7.42 29.98 42.81
N GLY A 1128 -8.71 30.22 43.08
CA GLY A 1128 -9.29 29.95 44.41
C GLY A 1128 -10.72 30.43 44.57
N PRO A 1129 -11.50 29.85 45.50
CA PRO A 1129 -12.87 30.29 45.79
C PRO A 1129 -12.85 31.73 46.32
N GLY A 1130 -13.82 32.55 45.88
CA GLY A 1130 -13.95 33.95 46.31
C GLY A 1130 -12.92 34.94 45.78
N LYS A 1131 -11.90 34.50 45.04
CA LYS A 1131 -10.88 35.40 44.44
C LYS A 1131 -11.49 36.28 43.32
N ALA A 1132 -10.98 37.51 43.20
CA ALA A 1132 -11.35 38.44 42.13
C ALA A 1132 -10.97 37.87 40.75
N ASP A 1133 -11.81 38.12 39.74
CA ASP A 1133 -11.68 37.52 38.41
C ASP A 1133 -12.11 38.53 37.33
N GLU A 1134 -11.28 39.56 37.17
CA GLU A 1134 -11.50 40.75 36.33
C GLU A 1134 -10.16 41.26 35.77
N PRO A 1135 -10.13 42.18 34.78
CA PRO A 1135 -8.86 42.66 34.23
C PRO A 1135 -7.89 43.15 35.33
N GLY A 1136 -6.68 42.57 35.38
CA GLY A 1136 -5.71 42.78 36.46
C GLY A 1136 -5.68 41.67 37.53
N HIS A 1137 -6.75 40.87 37.63
CA HIS A 1137 -6.88 39.70 38.49
C HIS A 1137 -7.19 38.44 37.67
N PHE A 1138 -6.17 37.61 37.43
CA PHE A 1138 -6.16 36.48 36.52
C PHE A 1138 -6.26 35.14 37.26
N THR A 1139 -7.31 34.95 38.06
CA THR A 1139 -7.39 33.82 39.00
C THR A 1139 -8.16 32.65 38.43
N ASN A 1140 -9.46 32.81 38.13
CA ASN A 1140 -10.36 31.69 37.87
C ASN A 1140 -10.80 31.58 36.40
N TYR A 1141 -10.74 32.65 35.59
CA TYR A 1141 -11.16 32.67 34.18
C TYR A 1141 -12.63 32.26 33.95
N ARG A 1142 -13.55 32.79 34.76
CA ARG A 1142 -15.00 32.62 34.61
C ARG A 1142 -15.55 33.29 33.35
N ARG A 1143 -14.88 34.32 32.85
CA ARG A 1143 -15.29 35.09 31.65
C ARG A 1143 -14.27 34.92 30.51
N ARG A 1144 -14.76 34.60 29.31
CA ARG A 1144 -13.93 34.46 28.10
C ARG A 1144 -13.15 35.72 27.72
N SER A 1145 -13.66 36.90 28.06
CA SER A 1145 -13.01 38.18 27.81
C SER A 1145 -11.70 38.38 28.58
N LEU A 1146 -11.50 37.68 29.71
CA LEU A 1146 -10.25 37.79 30.50
C LEU A 1146 -9.05 37.21 29.76
N VAL A 1147 -9.29 36.28 28.84
CA VAL A 1147 -8.26 35.66 27.99
C VAL A 1147 -7.56 36.69 27.10
N GLU A 1148 -8.25 37.78 26.73
CA GLU A 1148 -7.67 38.83 25.87
C GLU A 1148 -6.43 39.47 26.52
N THR A 1149 -6.45 39.59 27.84
CA THR A 1149 -5.42 40.24 28.66
C THR A 1149 -4.56 39.25 29.45
N THR A 1150 -4.61 37.95 29.15
CA THR A 1150 -3.85 36.93 29.91
C THR A 1150 -2.34 37.16 29.82
N PRO A 1151 -1.64 37.31 30.96
CA PRO A 1151 -0.18 37.33 31.01
C PRO A 1151 0.40 35.92 30.99
N LEU A 1152 1.63 35.78 30.47
CA LEU A 1152 2.35 34.50 30.40
C LEU A 1152 2.66 33.91 31.78
N THR A 1153 2.74 34.75 32.82
CA THR A 1153 2.93 34.37 34.23
C THR A 1153 1.96 33.29 34.71
N ILE A 1154 0.77 33.20 34.11
CA ILE A 1154 -0.25 32.21 34.50
C ILE A 1154 0.24 30.77 34.37
N ASP A 1155 1.10 30.50 33.40
CA ASP A 1155 1.63 29.15 33.16
C ASP A 1155 2.55 28.67 34.29
N LEU A 1156 3.23 29.59 34.98
CA LEU A 1156 4.23 29.28 36.01
C LEU A 1156 3.90 29.88 37.38
N ALA A 1157 2.72 30.48 37.56
CA ALA A 1157 2.38 31.19 38.80
C ALA A 1157 2.47 30.29 40.04
N GLN A 1158 2.08 29.02 39.91
CA GLN A 1158 2.18 28.04 41.00
C GLN A 1158 3.65 27.72 41.32
N ASP A 1159 4.44 27.35 40.32
CA ASP A 1159 5.88 27.08 40.46
C ASP A 1159 6.61 28.30 41.07
N MET A 1160 6.30 29.49 40.60
CA MET A 1160 6.85 30.76 41.10
C MET A 1160 6.52 30.97 42.57
N HIS A 1161 5.28 30.75 42.98
CA HIS A 1161 4.83 30.89 44.35
C HIS A 1161 5.48 29.86 45.27
N ASP A 1162 5.49 28.59 44.88
CA ASP A 1162 5.97 27.49 45.71
C ASP A 1162 7.48 27.57 45.89
N GLU A 1163 8.23 27.85 44.83
CA GLU A 1163 9.69 27.97 44.91
C GLU A 1163 10.14 29.25 45.63
N LEU A 1164 9.41 30.37 45.49
CA LEU A 1164 9.66 31.55 46.33
C LEU A 1164 9.36 31.27 47.81
N SER A 1165 8.31 30.50 48.10
CA SER A 1165 7.98 30.09 49.48
C SER A 1165 9.10 29.25 50.09
N ARG A 1166 9.75 28.37 49.31
CA ARG A 1166 10.94 27.63 49.75
C ARG A 1166 12.13 28.56 50.01
N VAL A 1167 12.44 29.47 49.09
CA VAL A 1167 13.53 30.46 49.28
C VAL A 1167 13.28 31.33 50.51
N ARG A 1168 12.04 31.78 50.72
CA ARG A 1168 11.62 32.49 51.94
C ARG A 1168 11.84 31.66 53.20
N GLY A 1169 11.55 30.36 53.14
CA GLY A 1169 11.85 29.42 54.23
C GLY A 1169 13.34 29.41 54.58
N VAL A 1170 14.22 29.37 53.58
CA VAL A 1170 15.68 29.47 53.76
C VAL A 1170 16.06 30.82 54.36
N VAL A 1171 15.51 31.95 53.87
CA VAL A 1171 15.73 33.28 54.46
C VAL A 1171 15.32 33.33 55.93
N ALA A 1172 14.27 32.61 56.34
CA ALA A 1172 13.84 32.57 57.73
C ALA A 1172 14.79 31.77 58.65
N SER A 1173 15.39 30.69 58.15
CA SER A 1173 16.18 29.76 58.97
C SER A 1173 17.70 29.86 58.81
N ALA A 1174 18.20 30.45 57.73
CA ALA A 1174 19.63 30.46 57.41
C ALA A 1174 20.43 31.33 58.42
N PRO A 1175 21.58 30.84 58.93
CA PRO A 1175 22.44 31.66 59.78
C PRO A 1175 23.18 32.72 58.95
N PRO A 1176 23.41 33.94 59.48
CA PRO A 1176 24.23 34.93 58.78
C PRO A 1176 25.68 34.47 58.72
N ALA A 1177 26.34 34.70 57.57
CA ALA A 1177 27.76 34.39 57.41
C ALA A 1177 28.62 35.22 58.39
N SER A 1178 29.55 34.57 59.11
CA SER A 1178 30.47 35.24 60.04
C SER A 1178 31.72 35.79 59.34
N ASP A 1179 32.28 36.91 59.83
CA ASP A 1179 33.48 37.58 59.30
C ASP A 1179 34.80 36.79 59.46
N LEU A 1180 34.79 35.65 60.15
CA LEU A 1180 35.96 34.78 60.26
C LEU A 1180 35.92 33.70 59.18
N GLY A 1181 36.81 33.82 58.21
CA GLY A 1181 37.09 32.75 57.23
C GLY A 1181 37.51 31.47 57.94
N ALA A 1182 36.58 30.54 58.06
CA ALA A 1182 36.85 29.14 58.31
C ALA A 1182 35.88 28.35 57.44
N SER A 1183 36.36 27.86 56.29
CA SER A 1183 35.71 26.76 55.60
C SER A 1183 35.49 25.63 56.60
N PRO A 1184 34.25 25.13 56.79
CA PRO A 1184 34.10 23.77 57.26
C PRO A 1184 34.61 22.89 56.12
N THR A 1185 35.75 22.25 56.37
CA THR A 1185 36.36 21.21 55.55
C THR A 1185 35.32 20.32 54.89
N SER A 1186 35.31 20.29 53.55
CA SER A 1186 34.67 19.22 52.79
C SER A 1186 35.30 17.89 53.24
N PHE A 1187 34.54 17.05 53.93
CA PHE A 1187 34.93 15.64 54.05
C PHE A 1187 34.84 15.00 52.67
N GLY A 1188 35.85 14.20 52.36
CA GLY A 1188 36.24 13.87 51.01
C GLY A 1188 35.28 12.94 50.28
N SER A 1189 35.43 13.01 48.96
CA SER A 1189 35.07 12.02 47.95
C SER A 1189 34.93 10.59 48.48
N GLY A 1190 33.77 9.99 48.29
CA GLY A 1190 33.60 8.56 48.48
C GLY A 1190 32.16 8.11 48.35
N ILE A 1191 31.88 7.46 47.21
CA ILE A 1191 30.75 6.57 46.90
C ILE A 1191 29.55 7.29 46.25
N GLU A 1192 29.63 7.39 44.92
CA GLU A 1192 28.48 7.41 44.01
C GLU A 1192 27.86 5.99 43.98
N TYR A 1193 26.53 5.91 44.01
CA TYR A 1193 25.75 4.75 43.56
C TYR A 1193 24.81 5.18 42.45
#